data_AF-A0A2I8EYW6-F1
#
_entry.id   AF-A0A2I8EYW6-F1
#
_cell.length_a   1.000
_cell.length_b   1.000
_cell.length_c   1.000
_cell.angle_alpha   90.00
_cell.angle_beta   90.00
_cell.angle_gamma   90.00
#
_symmetry.space_group_name_H-M   'P 1'
#
loop_
_entity.id
_entity.type
_entity.pdbx_description
1 polymer ?
#
loop_
_entity_poly.entity_id
_entity_poly.type
_entity_poly.pdbx_seq_one_letter_code
_entity_poly.pdbx_strand_id
1 'polypeptide(L)'
;MANNHFYSHFDKALRAGATAASGGRLQGQAEVKLVDLNDAANQRTANASYELFGPGDVERLAAGAITRRFPAPFASNAEVTKLALVEFSAVDLPWRYTPQLAGADGLRPWLVLVVGQRSANDIVLRPDGRVTLGLVAQFNHRLGESLKWAHVHEVAGHATVARLLAPSPAGAGNYLDDTEYVACLVPAFTASGDDAWDGTRPVTCALYDWWSFRTGPAGDFRDLARKLHKAALVPKPGGKPFGIAQVSYASRAAPQKTTQLQTAGALRLPRVPGDPPDPADDAPPNDVVQETAALARRIVTPDGRPVVTSPRYDAPFGDANGPDDPVDNGWIAQLRNDPRLRGAAGLGAWNAVEWQDRISAAAALKAGDLAIAAGRIRHVALGVEVSRSLWRRRLPADSPERIAVLMPSLGRLLTTAGRSALDEVAGRTPQLSRALLSSAARRALRPGPARTALSADGRAPFGAVIVAANQCPDDRADPAGIRSTGRDPDAAVKQAIVEAARGDMGLADAVLQHLGSHPGPGAVAAALRALAAGPGGKPDIEAVKRFLGMRAFPEPDLSVLEWDGWMNEHASHEPCRAIDLEAFAGIVSKAIDPTVARPPAVERVLATLPGIEHIGPVEIEPELDLPLWSFVSERAPDWMLPGAGDLLDGDVVALGTNPVFVESYLVGANHQASAELRWRNVPLVTRWSPLRKFWQRKSSVLDIVPIRQWKAADPLGSAALLPPDHPGDEAVVAFRTTLFRRYPSTVVYLYQQENDWAAPALDLALDLNKRVDPSFTGTIGRDLTFFGFPVKPQELLDYWVVLEEPPAGYRFYHAPDPLLPGSEVHSADYAHRRFAVPVRVMIGRLLHDPV
;
A
#
# COMPACT_ATOMS: atom_id res chain seq x y z
N MET A 1 25.88 -13.07 30.79
CA MET A 1 26.50 -12.15 31.78
C MET A 1 27.90 -11.67 31.40
N ALA A 2 28.71 -12.48 30.69
CA ALA A 2 30.14 -12.24 30.41
C ALA A 2 30.53 -10.88 29.78
N ASN A 3 29.59 -10.13 29.21
CA ASN A 3 29.84 -8.85 28.52
C ASN A 3 29.42 -7.60 29.32
N ASN A 4 29.18 -7.71 30.63
CA ASN A 4 28.76 -6.58 31.48
C ASN A 4 29.84 -6.28 32.52
N HIS A 5 30.38 -5.05 32.49
CA HIS A 5 31.34 -4.57 33.48
C HIS A 5 30.75 -3.41 34.28
N PHE A 6 30.88 -3.48 35.60
CA PHE A 6 30.38 -2.46 36.54
C PHE A 6 31.56 -1.79 37.23
N TYR A 7 31.62 -0.46 37.23
CA TYR A 7 32.64 0.33 37.90
C TYR A 7 32.00 1.25 38.94
N SER A 8 32.67 1.44 40.07
CA SER A 8 32.07 2.13 41.22
C SER A 8 31.88 3.63 41.01
N HIS A 9 32.75 4.28 40.24
CA HIS A 9 32.64 5.70 39.88
C HIS A 9 33.48 6.02 38.65
N PHE A 10 33.31 7.24 38.13
CA PHE A 10 34.16 7.82 37.11
C PHE A 10 34.55 9.25 37.49
N ASP A 11 35.86 9.53 37.47
CA ASP A 11 36.41 10.84 37.72
C ASP A 11 37.16 11.38 36.50
N LYS A 12 36.99 12.67 36.22
CA LYS A 12 37.83 13.39 35.24
C LYS A 12 39.19 13.73 35.86
N ALA A 13 40.21 13.84 35.02
CA ALA A 13 41.59 14.11 35.45
C ALA A 13 41.72 15.31 36.42
N LEU A 14 41.05 16.44 36.14
CA LEU A 14 41.08 17.62 37.03
C LEU A 14 40.48 17.36 38.41
N ARG A 15 39.46 16.50 38.52
CA ARG A 15 38.87 16.11 39.80
C ARG A 15 39.78 15.15 40.55
N ALA A 16 40.34 14.17 39.85
CA ALA A 16 41.30 13.23 40.42
C ALA A 16 42.57 13.93 40.96
N GLY A 17 42.95 15.08 40.39
CA GLY A 17 44.08 15.90 40.85
C GLY A 17 43.78 16.84 42.03
N ALA A 18 42.54 16.91 42.52
CA ALA A 18 42.20 17.73 43.68
C ALA A 18 42.80 17.15 44.97
N THR A 19 43.30 18.02 45.84
CA THR A 19 44.02 17.61 47.06
C THR A 19 43.33 18.04 48.35
N ALA A 20 42.37 18.96 48.28
CA ALA A 20 41.64 19.47 49.43
C ALA A 20 40.16 19.71 49.11
N ALA A 21 39.33 19.63 50.13
CA ALA A 21 37.92 20.03 50.11
C ALA A 21 37.70 21.16 51.11
N SER A 22 37.09 22.26 50.70
CA SER A 22 36.79 23.41 51.55
C SER A 22 35.52 24.11 51.08
N GLY A 23 34.62 24.45 52.01
CA GLY A 23 33.39 25.20 51.70
C GLY A 23 32.50 24.55 50.64
N GLY A 24 32.42 23.21 50.61
CA GLY A 24 31.63 22.47 49.62
C GLY A 24 32.27 22.38 48.23
N ARG A 25 33.52 22.81 48.07
CA ARG A 25 34.26 22.79 46.79
C ARG A 25 35.56 22.02 46.90
N LEU A 26 36.02 21.49 45.77
CA LEU A 26 37.33 20.83 45.67
C LEU A 26 38.38 21.79 45.15
N GLN A 27 39.57 21.74 45.72
CA GLN A 27 40.71 22.58 45.36
C GLN A 27 41.93 21.71 45.05
N GLY A 28 42.71 22.13 44.05
CA GLY A 28 43.91 21.44 43.62
C GLY A 28 44.90 22.37 42.94
N GLN A 29 46.02 21.81 42.48
CA GLN A 29 47.00 22.51 41.67
C GLN A 29 47.26 21.73 40.38
N ALA A 30 47.27 22.42 39.24
CA ALA A 30 47.59 21.85 37.95
C ALA A 30 48.87 22.50 37.42
N GLU A 31 49.76 21.68 36.87
CA GLU A 31 50.94 22.18 36.17
C GLU A 31 50.51 22.78 34.82
N VAL A 32 50.70 24.09 34.64
CA VAL A 32 50.43 24.79 33.41
C VAL A 32 51.75 25.06 32.70
N LYS A 33 51.87 24.52 31.50
CA LYS A 33 53.01 24.72 30.61
C LYS A 33 52.62 25.67 29.48
N LEU A 34 53.22 26.86 29.47
CA LEU A 34 53.14 27.80 28.37
C LEU A 34 54.32 27.55 27.43
N VAL A 35 54.04 27.41 26.14
CA VAL A 35 55.06 27.24 25.09
C VAL A 35 54.84 28.33 24.06
N ASP A 36 55.91 29.03 23.70
CA ASP A 36 55.87 29.98 22.59
C ASP A 36 55.61 29.23 21.27
N LEU A 37 54.58 29.66 20.53
CA LEU A 37 54.18 29.01 19.28
C LEU A 37 55.22 29.17 18.17
N ASN A 38 56.06 30.21 18.24
CA ASN A 38 57.10 30.50 17.26
C ASN A 38 58.49 29.99 17.70
N ASP A 39 58.65 29.62 18.97
CA ASP A 39 59.87 29.03 19.52
C ASP A 39 59.54 27.98 20.59
N ALA A 40 59.44 26.72 20.17
CA ALA A 40 59.13 25.61 21.05
C ALA A 40 60.16 25.37 22.18
N ALA A 41 61.37 25.96 22.09
CA ALA A 41 62.35 25.91 23.16
C ALA A 41 62.04 26.92 24.29
N ASN A 42 61.28 27.98 23.99
CA ASN A 42 60.83 28.95 24.97
C ASN A 42 59.54 28.48 25.66
N GLN A 43 59.72 27.72 26.74
CA GLN A 43 58.63 27.21 27.56
C GLN A 43 58.76 27.65 29.02
N ARG A 44 57.63 27.93 29.67
CA ARG A 44 57.52 28.21 31.11
C ARG A 44 56.50 27.26 31.72
N THR A 45 56.87 26.66 32.84
CA THR A 45 56.00 25.78 33.61
C THR A 45 55.74 26.40 34.98
N ALA A 46 54.49 26.45 35.41
CA ALA A 46 54.10 26.94 36.73
C ALA A 46 52.87 26.17 37.24
N ASN A 47 52.74 26.06 38.55
CA ASN A 47 51.54 25.48 39.17
C ASN A 47 50.45 26.54 39.29
N ALA A 48 49.28 26.25 38.71
CA ALA A 48 48.09 27.06 38.86
C ALA A 48 47.13 26.38 39.84
N SER A 49 46.75 27.07 40.91
CA SER A 49 45.67 26.65 41.78
C SER A 49 44.34 26.73 41.04
N TYR A 50 43.50 25.71 41.20
CA TYR A 50 42.15 25.70 40.67
C TYR A 50 41.15 25.27 41.75
N GLU A 51 39.91 25.73 41.57
CA GLU A 51 38.77 25.33 42.36
C GLU A 51 37.71 24.76 41.42
N LEU A 52 37.12 23.62 41.81
CA LEU A 52 36.03 22.98 41.11
C LEU A 52 34.70 23.37 41.73
N PHE A 53 33.70 23.58 40.89
CA PHE A 53 32.33 23.80 41.33
C PHE A 53 31.83 22.67 42.23
N GLY A 54 31.06 23.03 43.26
CA GLY A 54 30.44 22.13 44.21
C GLY A 54 28.94 21.96 43.99
N PRO A 55 28.24 21.21 44.86
CA PRO A 55 26.81 20.98 44.76
C PRO A 55 25.97 22.26 44.81
N GLY A 56 26.43 23.26 45.58
CA GLY A 56 25.77 24.56 45.73
C GLY A 56 25.83 25.46 44.50
N ASP A 57 26.70 25.15 43.53
CA ASP A 57 26.88 25.94 42.31
C ASP A 57 25.96 25.48 41.16
N VAL A 58 25.22 24.38 41.36
CA VAL A 58 24.35 23.80 40.35
C VAL A 58 22.92 24.26 40.57
N GLU A 59 22.40 25.08 39.67
CA GLU A 59 21.00 25.52 39.71
C GLU A 59 20.05 24.50 39.07
N ARG A 60 20.44 23.92 37.92
CA ARG A 60 19.64 22.97 37.16
C ARG A 60 20.49 22.07 36.27
N LEU A 61 19.94 20.93 35.87
CA LEU A 61 20.55 20.06 34.86
C LEU A 61 20.20 20.54 33.45
N ALA A 62 21.12 20.31 32.50
CA ALA A 62 20.87 20.58 31.09
C ALA A 62 19.79 19.64 30.52
N ALA A 63 19.03 20.11 29.54
CA ALA A 63 18.12 19.24 28.80
C ALA A 63 18.93 18.12 28.12
N GLY A 64 18.48 16.88 28.25
CA GLY A 64 19.20 15.70 27.74
C GLY A 64 20.36 15.21 28.64
N ALA A 65 20.58 15.81 29.81
CA ALA A 65 21.49 15.25 30.81
C ALA A 65 21.04 13.86 31.28
N ILE A 66 19.72 13.67 31.39
CA ILE A 66 19.07 12.39 31.67
C ILE A 66 18.64 11.76 30.35
N THR A 67 19.20 10.59 30.04
CA THR A 67 18.88 9.82 28.82
C THR A 67 17.72 8.86 29.03
N ARG A 68 17.54 8.35 30.26
CA ARG A 68 16.47 7.41 30.59
C ARG A 68 16.03 7.53 32.04
N ARG A 69 14.73 7.32 32.27
CA ARG A 69 14.09 7.15 33.57
C ARG A 69 13.41 5.79 33.59
N PHE A 70 13.54 5.08 34.69
CA PHE A 70 12.82 3.83 34.90
C PHE A 70 12.29 3.79 36.36
N PRO A 71 11.03 3.37 36.59
CA PRO A 71 9.97 3.17 35.59
C PRO A 71 9.74 4.40 34.72
N ALA A 72 9.20 4.23 33.52
CA ALA A 72 8.94 5.34 32.63
C ALA A 72 7.99 6.36 33.30
N PRO A 73 8.12 7.67 33.03
CA PRO A 73 7.19 8.67 33.55
C PRO A 73 5.74 8.30 33.25
N PHE A 74 4.89 8.37 34.27
CA PHE A 74 3.47 8.03 34.25
C PHE A 74 3.15 6.55 33.91
N ALA A 75 4.13 5.65 34.02
CA ALA A 75 3.89 4.21 33.91
C ALA A 75 2.81 3.77 34.92
N SER A 76 1.82 3.00 34.49
CA SER A 76 0.68 2.59 35.31
C SER A 76 0.78 1.18 35.89
N ASN A 77 1.77 0.41 35.44
CA ASN A 77 1.95 -1.00 35.77
C ASN A 77 3.46 -1.32 35.94
N ALA A 78 4.16 -0.46 36.68
CA ALA A 78 5.57 -0.67 36.99
C ALA A 78 5.76 -1.95 37.81
N GLU A 79 6.91 -2.61 37.61
CA GLU A 79 7.26 -3.83 38.32
C GLU A 79 7.59 -3.53 39.78
N VAL A 80 6.95 -4.23 40.71
CA VAL A 80 7.20 -4.06 42.15
C VAL A 80 8.60 -4.52 42.57
N THR A 81 9.22 -5.40 41.78
CA THR A 81 10.50 -6.05 42.10
C THR A 81 11.73 -5.26 41.62
N LYS A 82 11.54 -4.21 40.81
CA LYS A 82 12.63 -3.49 40.16
C LYS A 82 12.84 -2.10 40.78
N LEU A 83 14.09 -1.76 41.05
CA LEU A 83 14.50 -0.44 41.52
C LEU A 83 14.23 0.62 40.46
N ALA A 84 13.78 1.79 40.91
CA ALA A 84 13.80 2.97 40.06
C ALA A 84 15.25 3.40 39.79
N LEU A 85 15.49 3.94 38.59
CA LEU A 85 16.80 4.42 38.17
C LEU A 85 16.73 5.59 37.20
N VAL A 86 17.86 6.29 37.10
CA VAL A 86 18.15 7.31 36.09
C VAL A 86 19.44 6.95 35.37
N GLU A 87 19.45 7.12 34.06
CA GLU A 87 20.66 7.05 33.22
C GLU A 87 21.05 8.44 32.75
N PHE A 88 22.36 8.71 32.71
CA PHE A 88 22.91 10.01 32.31
C PHE A 88 23.68 9.92 31.00
N SER A 89 23.62 11.00 30.21
CA SER A 89 24.41 11.15 28.98
C SER A 89 25.90 11.33 29.25
N ALA A 90 26.25 11.98 30.37
CA ALA A 90 27.63 12.17 30.79
C ALA A 90 27.97 11.21 31.95
N VAL A 91 28.98 10.37 31.75
CA VAL A 91 29.37 9.30 32.68
C VAL A 91 29.86 9.84 34.04
N ASP A 92 30.48 11.02 34.06
CA ASP A 92 30.99 11.65 35.28
C ASP A 92 29.92 12.39 36.09
N LEU A 93 28.73 12.61 35.54
CA LEU A 93 27.74 13.52 36.12
C LEU A 93 27.33 13.17 37.57
N PRO A 94 27.11 11.91 37.97
CA PRO A 94 26.73 11.58 39.35
C PRO A 94 27.77 11.99 40.41
N TRP A 95 29.04 12.12 40.05
CA TRP A 95 30.15 12.42 40.97
C TRP A 95 30.82 13.78 40.72
N ARG A 96 30.54 14.42 39.57
CA ARG A 96 31.21 15.64 39.09
C ARG A 96 31.36 16.71 40.17
N TYR A 97 30.28 16.97 40.91
CA TYR A 97 30.22 18.03 41.92
C TYR A 97 30.29 17.49 43.36
N THR A 98 30.76 16.26 43.59
CA THR A 98 30.89 15.71 44.96
C THR A 98 31.94 16.51 45.75
N PRO A 99 31.60 17.06 46.95
CA PRO A 99 32.46 17.97 47.71
C PRO A 99 33.49 17.23 48.58
N GLN A 100 33.82 15.98 48.22
CA GLN A 100 34.69 15.07 48.98
C GLN A 100 35.72 14.45 48.04
N LEU A 101 36.90 14.13 48.58
CA LEU A 101 37.91 13.33 47.87
C LEU A 101 37.45 11.86 47.79
N ALA A 102 37.88 11.15 46.75
CA ALA A 102 37.61 9.72 46.65
C ALA A 102 38.30 8.96 47.80
N GLY A 103 37.55 8.14 48.52
CA GLY A 103 38.09 7.26 49.56
C GLY A 103 38.55 5.92 48.98
N ALA A 104 39.17 5.10 49.82
CA ALA A 104 39.53 3.72 49.45
C ALA A 104 38.31 2.88 49.02
N ASP A 105 37.15 3.15 49.63
CA ASP A 105 35.90 2.42 49.39
C ASP A 105 35.05 2.97 48.22
N GLY A 106 35.50 4.05 47.59
CA GLY A 106 34.83 4.70 46.47
C GLY A 106 34.44 6.15 46.73
N LEU A 107 33.56 6.68 45.88
CA LEU A 107 33.13 8.08 45.89
C LEU A 107 31.61 8.17 45.96
N ARG A 108 31.10 8.92 46.92
CA ARG A 108 29.66 9.20 47.05
C ARG A 108 29.18 10.09 45.90
N PRO A 109 28.04 9.78 45.26
CA PRO A 109 27.48 10.67 44.25
C PRO A 109 26.91 11.94 44.92
N TRP A 110 27.02 13.08 44.26
CA TRP A 110 26.38 14.32 44.72
C TRP A 110 24.90 14.35 44.37
N LEU A 111 24.45 13.50 43.43
CA LEU A 111 23.05 13.26 43.10
C LEU A 111 22.59 11.94 43.71
N VAL A 112 21.37 11.93 44.25
CA VAL A 112 20.69 10.70 44.70
C VAL A 112 19.25 10.70 44.22
N LEU A 113 18.75 9.50 43.94
CA LEU A 113 17.38 9.28 43.51
C LEU A 113 16.55 8.86 44.72
N VAL A 114 15.55 9.65 45.06
CA VAL A 114 14.65 9.40 46.20
C VAL A 114 13.29 8.98 45.68
N VAL A 115 12.81 7.81 46.08
CA VAL A 115 11.49 7.30 45.70
C VAL A 115 10.60 7.10 46.92
N GLY A 116 9.40 7.66 46.88
CA GLY A 116 8.43 7.60 47.96
C GLY A 116 7.02 7.94 47.51
N GLN A 117 6.06 7.82 48.41
CA GLN A 117 4.67 8.20 48.19
C GLN A 117 4.45 9.69 48.42
N ARG A 118 3.44 10.27 47.79
CA ARG A 118 3.02 11.65 48.07
C ARG A 118 2.31 11.72 49.41
N SER A 119 3.05 12.08 50.45
CA SER A 119 2.50 12.28 51.79
C SER A 119 3.37 13.24 52.60
N ALA A 120 2.80 13.83 53.65
CA ALA A 120 3.51 14.79 54.51
C ALA A 120 4.75 14.19 55.21
N ASN A 121 4.75 12.88 55.47
CA ASN A 121 5.85 12.18 56.15
C ASN A 121 6.84 11.52 55.18
N ASP A 122 6.57 11.56 53.86
CA ASP A 122 7.38 10.92 52.83
C ASP A 122 7.86 11.96 51.80
N ILE A 123 7.18 12.17 50.67
CA ILE A 123 7.57 13.19 49.68
C ILE A 123 6.47 14.24 49.49
N VAL A 124 6.85 15.51 49.58
CA VAL A 124 6.00 16.67 49.23
C VAL A 124 6.67 17.50 48.14
N LEU A 125 6.09 17.49 46.94
CA LEU A 125 6.48 18.38 45.85
C LEU A 125 5.91 19.78 46.12
N ARG A 126 6.76 20.80 46.06
CA ARG A 126 6.38 22.17 46.40
C ARG A 126 6.10 23.00 45.15
N PRO A 127 5.21 24.00 45.22
CA PRO A 127 4.95 24.91 44.10
C PRO A 127 6.15 25.75 43.66
N ASP A 128 7.14 25.93 44.54
CA ASP A 128 8.38 26.67 44.31
C ASP A 128 9.45 25.87 43.53
N GLY A 129 9.10 24.67 43.04
CA GLY A 129 10.02 23.82 42.29
C GLY A 129 11.01 23.06 43.17
N ARG A 130 10.82 23.02 44.49
CA ARG A 130 11.62 22.23 45.44
C ARG A 130 10.86 20.99 45.92
N VAL A 131 11.56 20.13 46.67
CA VAL A 131 10.95 18.96 47.31
C VAL A 131 11.24 18.96 48.80
N THR A 132 10.22 18.67 49.61
CA THR A 132 10.39 18.36 51.02
C THR A 132 10.42 16.85 51.20
N LEU A 133 11.51 16.35 51.79
CA LEU A 133 11.71 14.95 52.17
C LEU A 133 11.37 14.80 53.65
N GLY A 134 10.30 14.08 53.94
CA GLY A 134 9.89 13.68 55.28
C GLY A 134 10.76 12.56 55.84
N LEU A 135 10.46 12.15 57.09
CA LEU A 135 11.28 11.18 57.81
C LEU A 135 11.25 9.78 57.18
N VAL A 136 10.15 9.38 56.53
CA VAL A 136 10.04 8.09 55.84
C VAL A 136 10.96 8.05 54.62
N ALA A 137 10.94 9.11 53.80
CA ALA A 137 11.85 9.25 52.66
C ALA A 137 13.31 9.17 53.13
N GLN A 138 13.67 9.94 54.16
CA GLN A 138 15.05 9.97 54.68
C GLN A 138 15.48 8.63 55.27
N PHE A 139 14.59 7.94 55.99
CA PHE A 139 14.88 6.61 56.56
C PHE A 139 15.16 5.56 55.47
N ASN A 140 14.44 5.64 54.35
CA ASN A 140 14.60 4.76 53.20
C ASN A 140 15.83 5.13 52.33
N HIS A 141 16.35 6.35 52.45
CA HIS A 141 17.43 6.88 51.62
C HIS A 141 18.54 7.45 52.51
N ARG A 142 19.21 6.58 53.28
CA ARG A 142 20.28 6.97 54.21
C ARG A 142 21.55 7.38 53.46
N LEU A 143 21.93 8.65 53.55
CA LEU A 143 23.07 9.20 52.80
C LEU A 143 24.41 8.51 53.10
N GLY A 144 24.60 7.93 54.29
CA GLY A 144 25.76 7.10 54.61
C GLY A 144 25.92 5.87 53.70
N GLU A 145 24.85 5.40 53.06
CA GLU A 145 24.87 4.26 52.12
C GLU A 145 24.90 4.71 50.65
N SER A 146 24.88 6.02 50.38
CA SER A 146 24.74 6.58 49.03
C SER A 146 25.88 6.21 48.08
N LEU A 147 27.04 5.79 48.60
CA LEU A 147 28.15 5.29 47.79
C LEU A 147 27.78 4.07 46.92
N LYS A 148 26.72 3.33 47.29
CA LYS A 148 26.27 2.12 46.60
C LYS A 148 25.35 2.40 45.41
N TRP A 149 24.77 3.58 45.37
CA TRP A 149 23.60 3.87 44.53
C TRP A 149 23.95 4.38 43.14
N ALA A 150 25.20 4.80 42.90
CA ALA A 150 25.67 5.22 41.59
C ALA A 150 26.78 4.29 41.09
N HIS A 151 26.73 3.93 39.80
CA HIS A 151 27.76 3.13 39.16
C HIS A 151 27.88 3.47 37.67
N VAL A 152 28.99 3.08 37.06
CA VAL A 152 29.17 3.09 35.61
C VAL A 152 29.01 1.68 35.09
N HIS A 153 28.25 1.50 34.02
CA HIS A 153 28.03 0.21 33.38
C HIS A 153 28.51 0.28 31.94
N GLU A 154 29.45 -0.61 31.63
CA GLU A 154 29.97 -0.83 30.30
C GLU A 154 29.44 -2.17 29.77
N VAL A 155 28.93 -2.14 28.54
CA VAL A 155 28.48 -3.33 27.83
C VAL A 155 29.18 -3.38 26.49
N ALA A 156 29.80 -4.52 26.18
CA ALA A 156 30.47 -4.70 24.90
C ALA A 156 29.55 -4.35 23.72
N GLY A 157 29.99 -3.47 22.83
CA GLY A 157 29.23 -3.01 21.66
C GLY A 157 28.22 -1.89 21.93
N HIS A 158 28.12 -1.37 23.16
CA HIS A 158 27.24 -0.25 23.52
C HIS A 158 28.03 0.89 24.18
N ALA A 159 27.45 2.10 24.17
CA ALA A 159 28.03 3.23 24.87
C ALA A 159 28.03 3.01 26.39
N THR A 160 29.10 3.43 27.06
CA THR A 160 29.20 3.42 28.53
C THR A 160 28.19 4.39 29.13
N VAL A 161 27.45 3.94 30.16
CA VAL A 161 26.38 4.72 30.80
C VAL A 161 26.61 4.80 32.31
N ALA A 162 26.42 5.99 32.89
CA ALA A 162 26.33 6.14 34.34
C ALA A 162 24.88 6.04 34.80
N ARG A 163 24.67 5.28 35.88
CA ARG A 163 23.35 5.04 36.46
C ARG A 163 23.30 5.43 37.92
N LEU A 164 22.12 5.91 38.31
CA LEU A 164 21.76 6.16 39.69
C LEU A 164 20.52 5.32 40.02
N LEU A 165 20.65 4.43 40.99
CA LEU A 165 19.60 3.55 41.49
C LEU A 165 19.00 4.17 42.76
N ALA A 166 17.68 4.14 42.91
CA ALA A 166 17.07 4.44 44.19
C ALA A 166 17.17 3.19 45.08
N PRO A 167 17.65 3.27 46.33
CA PRO A 167 17.64 2.14 47.24
C PRO A 167 16.22 1.64 47.54
N SER A 168 16.13 0.39 47.99
CA SER A 168 14.88 -0.19 48.47
C SER A 168 14.39 0.54 49.75
N PRO A 169 13.07 0.71 49.93
CA PRO A 169 12.53 1.14 51.21
C PRO A 169 12.99 0.19 52.31
N ALA A 170 13.60 0.73 53.37
CA ALA A 170 14.16 -0.06 54.45
C ALA A 170 13.01 -0.82 55.16
N GLY A 171 12.99 -2.15 55.02
CA GLY A 171 12.03 -3.05 55.66
C GLY A 171 10.92 -3.63 54.77
N ALA A 172 10.72 -3.14 53.54
CA ALA A 172 9.59 -3.58 52.68
C ALA A 172 9.95 -4.62 51.60
N GLY A 173 11.24 -4.85 51.32
CA GLY A 173 11.70 -5.79 50.29
C GLY A 173 11.47 -5.28 48.86
N ASN A 174 10.24 -4.95 48.48
CA ASN A 174 9.79 -4.48 47.16
C ASN A 174 8.91 -3.22 47.29
N TYR A 175 8.58 -2.57 46.17
CA TYR A 175 7.47 -1.60 46.16
C TYR A 175 6.13 -2.29 46.46
N LEU A 176 5.18 -1.54 47.03
CA LEU A 176 3.80 -2.00 47.23
C LEU A 176 3.10 -2.16 45.89
N ASP A 177 2.14 -3.08 45.79
CA ASP A 177 1.31 -3.28 44.61
C ASP A 177 0.27 -2.16 44.43
N ASP A 178 -0.13 -1.92 43.18
CA ASP A 178 -1.17 -0.95 42.80
C ASP A 178 -1.02 0.46 43.41
N THR A 179 0.22 0.88 43.71
CA THR A 179 0.55 2.05 44.52
C THR A 179 1.26 3.12 43.69
N GLU A 180 0.90 4.39 43.90
CA GLU A 180 1.56 5.54 43.26
C GLU A 180 2.82 5.96 44.03
N TYR A 181 3.92 6.11 43.30
CA TYR A 181 5.21 6.59 43.77
C TYR A 181 5.66 7.81 42.96
N VAL A 182 6.51 8.61 43.59
CA VAL A 182 7.23 9.73 42.96
C VAL A 182 8.71 9.49 43.12
N ALA A 183 9.45 9.63 42.04
CA ALA A 183 10.90 9.66 42.04
C ALA A 183 11.40 11.10 41.91
N CYS A 184 12.31 11.50 42.78
CA CYS A 184 12.90 12.83 42.86
C CYS A 184 14.41 12.75 42.79
N LEU A 185 15.02 13.45 41.83
CA LEU A 185 16.47 13.60 41.72
C LEU A 185 16.92 14.84 42.51
N VAL A 186 17.67 14.62 43.58
CA VAL A 186 18.03 15.65 44.57
C VAL A 186 19.53 15.62 44.88
N PRO A 187 20.11 16.72 45.40
CA PRO A 187 21.48 16.70 45.88
C PRO A 187 21.61 15.92 47.20
N ALA A 188 22.68 15.13 47.32
CA ALA A 188 23.07 14.42 48.54
C ALA A 188 23.78 15.32 49.57
N PHE A 189 24.25 16.50 49.14
CA PHE A 189 25.03 17.41 49.95
C PHE A 189 24.43 18.82 49.95
N THR A 190 24.66 19.56 51.03
CA THR A 190 24.39 21.01 51.11
C THR A 190 25.43 21.81 50.34
N ALA A 191 25.22 23.13 50.22
CA ALA A 191 26.20 24.02 49.61
C ALA A 191 27.55 24.08 50.37
N SER A 192 27.55 23.80 51.68
CA SER A 192 28.77 23.71 52.51
C SER A 192 29.49 22.37 52.40
N GLY A 193 28.87 21.38 51.76
CA GLY A 193 29.42 20.03 51.60
C GLY A 193 29.01 19.03 52.69
N ASP A 194 28.13 19.42 53.61
CA ASP A 194 27.54 18.54 54.62
C ASP A 194 26.45 17.64 54.01
N ASP A 195 26.07 16.56 54.69
CA ASP A 195 24.95 15.72 54.25
C ASP A 195 23.65 16.54 54.18
N ALA A 196 22.91 16.40 53.08
CA ALA A 196 21.67 17.15 52.88
C ALA A 196 20.57 16.76 53.87
N TRP A 197 20.63 15.58 54.48
CA TRP A 197 19.74 15.14 55.57
C TRP A 197 20.37 14.06 56.46
N ASP A 198 19.84 13.94 57.67
CA ASP A 198 20.31 13.01 58.70
C ASP A 198 19.22 12.08 59.27
N GLY A 199 17.96 12.23 58.82
CA GLY A 199 16.83 11.45 59.31
C GLY A 199 16.19 11.97 60.60
N THR A 200 16.57 13.15 61.10
CA THR A 200 16.05 13.68 62.38
C THR A 200 14.85 14.62 62.22
N ARG A 201 14.77 15.34 61.10
CA ARG A 201 13.69 16.29 60.79
C ARG A 201 13.43 16.38 59.27
N PRO A 202 12.21 16.73 58.82
CA PRO A 202 11.96 16.98 57.40
C PRO A 202 12.89 18.06 56.84
N VAL A 203 13.39 17.84 55.62
CA VAL A 203 14.30 18.78 54.92
C VAL A 203 13.70 19.22 53.59
N THR A 204 14.03 20.42 53.13
CA THR A 204 13.66 20.89 51.78
C THR A 204 14.90 21.06 50.92
N CYS A 205 14.99 20.32 49.82
CA CYS A 205 16.15 20.25 48.93
C CYS A 205 15.86 20.97 47.60
N ALA A 206 16.89 21.18 46.77
CA ALA A 206 16.68 21.46 45.35
C ALA A 206 16.12 20.21 44.66
N LEU A 207 15.34 20.40 43.59
CA LEU A 207 14.76 19.32 42.80
C LEU A 207 15.21 19.47 41.34
N TYR A 208 16.10 18.59 40.89
CA TYR A 208 16.67 18.67 39.54
C TYR A 208 15.81 18.00 38.47
N ASP A 209 15.08 16.96 38.87
CA ASP A 209 14.15 16.23 38.02
C ASP A 209 13.18 15.42 38.89
N TRP A 210 11.98 15.15 38.37
CA TRP A 210 11.05 14.24 39.04
C TRP A 210 10.05 13.63 38.05
N TRP A 211 9.50 12.48 38.41
CA TRP A 211 8.36 11.89 37.73
C TRP A 211 7.54 11.04 38.69
N SER A 212 6.30 10.72 38.32
CA SER A 212 5.49 9.73 39.04
C SER A 212 5.35 8.46 38.23
N PHE A 213 5.10 7.35 38.93
CA PHE A 213 4.74 6.07 38.35
C PHE A 213 3.85 5.32 39.33
N ARG A 214 3.07 4.37 38.83
CA ARG A 214 2.24 3.47 39.61
C ARG A 214 2.69 2.03 39.36
N THR A 215 2.91 1.29 40.44
CA THR A 215 3.15 -0.15 40.39
C THR A 215 1.87 -0.89 40.05
N GLY A 216 1.99 -2.04 39.41
CA GLY A 216 0.84 -2.93 39.19
C GLY A 216 0.80 -4.09 40.18
N PRO A 217 0.10 -5.18 39.82
CA PRO A 217 0.05 -6.38 40.64
C PRO A 217 1.43 -6.97 40.94
N ALA A 218 1.52 -7.66 42.07
CA ALA A 218 2.76 -8.27 42.54
C ALA A 218 3.40 -9.23 41.51
N GLY A 219 4.73 -9.31 41.56
CA GLY A 219 5.57 -10.13 40.67
C GLY A 219 6.10 -9.37 39.45
N ASP A 220 6.97 -10.02 38.69
CA ASP A 220 7.53 -9.53 37.44
C ASP A 220 7.39 -10.56 36.30
N PHE A 221 8.10 -10.35 35.18
CA PHE A 221 8.13 -11.31 34.08
C PHE A 221 8.58 -12.70 34.54
N ARG A 222 9.65 -12.76 35.35
CA ARG A 222 10.22 -14.02 35.85
C ARG A 222 9.20 -14.78 36.71
N ASP A 223 8.48 -14.08 37.57
CA ASP A 223 7.48 -14.68 38.44
C ASP A 223 6.27 -15.20 37.67
N LEU A 224 5.77 -14.45 36.68
CA LEU A 224 4.69 -14.92 35.81
C LEU A 224 5.12 -16.10 34.95
N ALA A 225 6.35 -16.06 34.42
CA ALA A 225 6.86 -17.14 33.57
C ALA A 225 7.13 -18.42 34.38
N ARG A 226 7.51 -18.32 35.67
CA ARG A 226 7.69 -19.48 36.57
C ARG A 226 6.38 -20.22 36.85
N LYS A 227 5.23 -19.55 36.74
CA LYS A 227 3.91 -20.19 36.89
C LYS A 227 3.54 -21.07 35.69
N LEU A 228 4.21 -20.88 34.55
CA LEU A 228 3.88 -21.60 33.32
C LEU A 228 4.27 -23.08 33.45
N HIS A 229 3.32 -23.97 33.18
CA HIS A 229 3.53 -25.41 33.21
C HIS A 229 2.60 -26.10 32.20
N LYS A 230 2.96 -27.31 31.78
CA LYS A 230 2.08 -28.14 30.95
C LYS A 230 0.77 -28.40 31.70
N ALA A 231 -0.37 -28.12 31.07
CA ALA A 231 -1.66 -28.34 31.70
C ALA A 231 -1.92 -29.83 31.93
N ALA A 232 -2.46 -30.17 33.10
CA ALA A 232 -2.99 -31.49 33.37
C ALA A 232 -4.42 -31.58 32.82
N LEU A 233 -4.56 -32.04 31.57
CA LEU A 233 -5.86 -32.13 30.86
C LEU A 233 -6.76 -33.28 31.35
N VAL A 234 -6.76 -33.55 32.66
CA VAL A 234 -7.58 -34.61 33.26
C VAL A 234 -9.03 -34.14 33.32
N PRO A 235 -10.00 -34.89 32.75
CA PRO A 235 -11.40 -34.54 32.87
C PRO A 235 -11.81 -34.52 34.34
N LYS A 236 -12.48 -33.46 34.77
CA LYS A 236 -13.12 -33.43 36.10
C LYS A 236 -14.14 -34.58 36.19
N PRO A 237 -14.42 -35.16 37.38
CA PRO A 237 -15.47 -36.18 37.52
C PRO A 237 -16.82 -35.67 36.98
N GLY A 238 -17.36 -36.33 35.94
CA GLY A 238 -18.57 -35.89 35.23
C GLY A 238 -18.40 -34.72 34.24
N GLY A 239 -17.18 -34.22 34.09
CA GLY A 239 -16.79 -33.19 33.12
C GLY A 239 -16.58 -33.76 31.71
N LYS A 240 -16.63 -32.88 30.71
CA LYS A 240 -16.38 -33.23 29.31
C LYS A 240 -14.85 -33.31 29.04
N PRO A 241 -14.40 -34.17 28.12
CA PRO A 241 -13.00 -34.18 27.70
C PRO A 241 -12.63 -32.82 27.08
N PHE A 242 -11.44 -32.33 27.41
CA PHE A 242 -10.91 -31.07 26.85
C PHE A 242 -10.70 -31.21 25.33
N GLY A 243 -10.98 -30.15 24.59
CA GLY A 243 -10.86 -30.13 23.12
C GLY A 243 -12.02 -30.78 22.37
N ILE A 244 -12.97 -31.44 23.06
CA ILE A 244 -14.14 -32.09 22.46
C ILE A 244 -15.43 -31.50 23.05
N ALA A 245 -16.31 -31.02 22.17
CA ALA A 245 -17.67 -30.62 22.49
C ALA A 245 -18.69 -31.71 22.11
N GLN A 246 -19.88 -31.64 22.69
CA GLN A 246 -20.99 -32.55 22.39
C GLN A 246 -22.14 -31.76 21.75
N VAL A 247 -22.58 -32.20 20.59
CA VAL A 247 -23.72 -31.67 19.84
C VAL A 247 -24.88 -32.64 19.99
N SER A 248 -25.97 -32.16 20.61
CA SER A 248 -27.21 -32.93 20.74
C SER A 248 -28.04 -32.76 19.47
N TYR A 249 -28.22 -33.84 18.72
CA TYR A 249 -29.08 -33.88 17.54
C TYR A 249 -30.42 -34.53 17.90
N ALA A 250 -31.50 -33.75 17.88
CA ALA A 250 -32.86 -34.27 18.08
C ALA A 250 -33.45 -34.69 16.73
N SER A 251 -33.84 -35.96 16.60
CA SER A 251 -34.45 -36.46 15.37
C SER A 251 -35.83 -35.84 15.17
N ARG A 252 -36.15 -35.40 13.95
CA ARG A 252 -37.46 -34.84 13.60
C ARG A 252 -38.48 -35.95 13.40
N ALA A 253 -38.07 -37.10 12.86
CA ALA A 253 -38.91 -38.28 12.72
C ALA A 253 -39.28 -38.92 14.07
N ALA A 254 -38.41 -38.79 15.09
CA ALA A 254 -38.66 -39.26 16.44
C ALA A 254 -38.15 -38.23 17.47
N PRO A 255 -38.95 -37.21 17.84
CA PRO A 255 -38.52 -36.09 18.69
C PRO A 255 -37.96 -36.47 20.08
N GLN A 256 -38.31 -37.65 20.59
CA GLN A 256 -37.77 -38.17 21.86
C GLN A 256 -36.37 -38.80 21.72
N LYS A 257 -35.94 -39.11 20.49
CA LYS A 257 -34.61 -39.67 20.19
C LYS A 257 -33.62 -38.52 20.01
N THR A 258 -32.69 -38.40 20.94
CA THR A 258 -31.56 -37.48 20.85
C THR A 258 -30.27 -38.28 20.67
N THR A 259 -29.54 -37.99 19.59
CA THR A 259 -28.22 -38.56 19.32
C THR A 259 -27.15 -37.56 19.74
N GLN A 260 -26.19 -38.00 20.55
CA GLN A 260 -25.04 -37.17 20.93
C GLN A 260 -23.91 -37.36 19.92
N LEU A 261 -23.46 -36.29 19.28
CA LEU A 261 -22.34 -36.28 18.37
C LEU A 261 -21.16 -35.55 19.01
N GLN A 262 -19.96 -36.06 18.85
CA GLN A 262 -18.75 -35.39 19.34
C GLN A 262 -18.22 -34.46 18.25
N THR A 263 -17.72 -33.28 18.61
CA THR A 263 -17.17 -32.30 17.65
C THR A 263 -15.96 -31.60 18.24
N ALA A 264 -15.00 -31.28 17.37
CA ALA A 264 -13.91 -30.37 17.68
C ALA A 264 -14.28 -28.93 17.27
N GLY A 265 -13.59 -27.96 17.85
CA GLY A 265 -13.67 -26.55 17.45
C GLY A 265 -12.68 -26.20 16.33
N ALA A 266 -12.37 -24.91 16.20
CA ALA A 266 -11.29 -24.41 15.35
C ALA A 266 -9.91 -24.89 15.80
N LEU A 267 -9.75 -25.08 17.11
CA LEU A 267 -8.59 -25.70 17.76
C LEU A 267 -9.01 -27.04 18.38
N ARG A 268 -8.13 -28.03 18.30
CA ARG A 268 -8.32 -29.35 18.90
C ARG A 268 -7.02 -29.88 19.50
N LEU A 269 -7.11 -30.99 20.23
CA LEU A 269 -5.92 -31.67 20.69
C LEU A 269 -5.16 -32.28 19.49
N PRO A 270 -3.83 -32.16 19.47
CA PRO A 270 -3.01 -32.76 18.43
C PRO A 270 -3.03 -34.28 18.60
N ARG A 271 -2.98 -35.00 17.48
CA ARG A 271 -2.84 -36.47 17.48
C ARG A 271 -1.38 -36.84 17.32
N VAL A 272 -0.89 -37.68 18.21
CA VAL A 272 0.44 -38.29 18.15
C VAL A 272 0.30 -39.70 17.55
N PRO A 273 1.29 -40.21 16.79
CA PRO A 273 1.27 -41.59 16.34
C PRO A 273 1.02 -42.57 17.49
N GLY A 274 0.02 -43.43 17.34
CA GLY A 274 -0.42 -44.38 18.38
C GLY A 274 -1.70 -43.97 19.12
N ASP A 275 -2.13 -42.70 19.02
CA ASP A 275 -3.40 -42.26 19.59
C ASP A 275 -4.61 -42.91 18.89
N PRO A 276 -5.71 -43.20 19.62
CA PRO A 276 -6.96 -43.66 19.01
C PRO A 276 -7.52 -42.59 18.04
N PRO A 277 -8.39 -42.99 17.09
CA PRO A 277 -9.13 -42.04 16.26
C PRO A 277 -9.84 -40.98 17.13
N ASP A 278 -9.85 -39.74 16.65
CA ASP A 278 -10.52 -38.64 17.36
C ASP A 278 -12.03 -38.85 17.19
N PRO A 279 -12.81 -39.04 18.27
CA PRO A 279 -14.25 -39.22 18.16
C PRO A 279 -14.97 -38.06 17.46
N ALA A 280 -14.35 -36.87 17.41
CA ALA A 280 -14.87 -35.74 16.64
C ALA A 280 -14.87 -35.98 15.12
N ASP A 281 -14.06 -36.90 14.63
CA ASP A 281 -13.96 -37.27 13.20
C ASP A 281 -14.86 -38.47 12.85
N ASP A 282 -15.50 -39.12 13.83
CA ASP A 282 -16.39 -40.25 13.57
C ASP A 282 -17.55 -39.84 12.65
N ALA A 283 -17.88 -40.70 11.68
CA ALA A 283 -19.01 -40.47 10.79
C ALA A 283 -20.33 -40.44 11.59
N PRO A 284 -21.24 -39.48 11.33
CA PRO A 284 -22.55 -39.49 11.99
C PRO A 284 -23.34 -40.76 11.66
N PRO A 285 -24.22 -41.23 12.56
CA PRO A 285 -25.10 -42.37 12.27
C PRO A 285 -25.92 -42.18 10.99
N ASN A 286 -26.15 -43.26 10.24
CA ASN A 286 -26.83 -43.22 8.94
C ASN A 286 -28.21 -42.55 8.97
N ASP A 287 -28.98 -42.72 10.05
CA ASP A 287 -30.27 -42.05 10.20
C ASP A 287 -30.14 -40.53 10.31
N VAL A 288 -29.12 -40.04 11.03
CA VAL A 288 -28.79 -38.60 11.12
C VAL A 288 -28.32 -38.07 9.76
N VAL A 289 -27.49 -38.83 9.05
CA VAL A 289 -27.01 -38.46 7.70
C VAL A 289 -28.17 -38.30 6.73
N GLN A 290 -29.05 -39.30 6.64
CA GLN A 290 -30.18 -39.30 5.71
C GLN A 290 -31.17 -38.18 6.04
N GLU A 291 -31.47 -37.96 7.31
CA GLU A 291 -32.34 -36.88 7.74
C GLU A 291 -31.72 -35.51 7.42
N THR A 292 -30.46 -35.29 7.76
CA THR A 292 -29.76 -34.01 7.50
C THR A 292 -29.66 -33.71 6.01
N ALA A 293 -29.33 -34.71 5.18
CA ALA A 293 -29.29 -34.59 3.73
C ALA A 293 -30.66 -34.23 3.14
N ALA A 294 -31.74 -34.85 3.63
CA ALA A 294 -33.10 -34.55 3.20
C ALA A 294 -33.50 -33.10 3.50
N LEU A 295 -33.02 -32.53 4.61
CA LEU A 295 -33.29 -31.13 4.97
C LEU A 295 -32.58 -30.11 4.08
N ALA A 296 -31.44 -30.48 3.50
CA ALA A 296 -30.67 -29.63 2.59
C ALA A 296 -31.05 -29.84 1.11
N ARG A 297 -32.02 -30.72 0.82
CA ARG A 297 -32.43 -31.02 -0.56
C ARG A 297 -33.11 -29.81 -1.20
N ARG A 298 -32.85 -29.61 -2.49
CA ARG A 298 -33.62 -28.66 -3.30
C ARG A 298 -35.00 -29.23 -3.55
N ILE A 299 -36.04 -28.52 -3.14
CA ILE A 299 -37.42 -28.90 -3.42
C ILE A 299 -38.03 -27.79 -4.27
N VAL A 300 -38.57 -28.16 -5.43
CA VAL A 300 -39.32 -27.27 -6.31
C VAL A 300 -40.70 -27.87 -6.47
N THR A 301 -41.75 -27.07 -6.25
CA THR A 301 -43.13 -27.50 -6.42
C THR A 301 -43.44 -27.76 -7.89
N PRO A 302 -44.50 -28.52 -8.23
CA PRO A 302 -44.88 -28.79 -9.63
C PRO A 302 -45.11 -27.54 -10.49
N ASP A 303 -45.50 -26.41 -9.89
CA ASP A 303 -45.65 -25.10 -10.53
C ASP A 303 -44.34 -24.30 -10.63
N GLY A 304 -43.20 -24.91 -10.28
CA GLY A 304 -41.86 -24.33 -10.44
C GLY A 304 -41.39 -23.44 -9.30
N ARG A 305 -42.09 -23.36 -8.16
CA ARG A 305 -41.69 -22.51 -7.03
C ARG A 305 -40.70 -23.23 -6.12
N PRO A 306 -39.57 -22.60 -5.74
CA PRO A 306 -38.65 -23.18 -4.78
C PRO A 306 -39.28 -23.18 -3.38
N VAL A 307 -39.18 -24.30 -2.67
CA VAL A 307 -39.55 -24.41 -1.25
C VAL A 307 -38.34 -24.02 -0.40
N VAL A 308 -38.58 -23.25 0.67
CA VAL A 308 -37.54 -22.90 1.64
C VAL A 308 -37.16 -24.16 2.41
N THR A 309 -35.92 -24.62 2.22
CA THR A 309 -35.33 -25.74 2.95
C THR A 309 -34.20 -25.26 3.87
N SER A 310 -33.51 -26.17 4.55
CA SER A 310 -32.36 -25.78 5.37
C SER A 310 -31.28 -25.14 4.48
N PRO A 311 -30.54 -24.12 4.97
CA PRO A 311 -29.55 -23.42 4.15
C PRO A 311 -28.58 -24.36 3.44
N ARG A 312 -28.39 -24.13 2.13
CA ARG A 312 -27.38 -24.82 1.31
C ARG A 312 -26.18 -23.90 1.17
N TYR A 313 -25.27 -23.97 2.14
CA TYR A 313 -24.10 -23.09 2.17
C TYR A 313 -23.20 -23.28 0.93
N ASP A 314 -23.19 -24.46 0.34
CA ASP A 314 -22.47 -24.80 -0.89
C ASP A 314 -23.06 -24.19 -2.18
N ALA A 315 -24.34 -23.81 -2.17
CA ALA A 315 -25.08 -23.44 -3.39
C ALA A 315 -24.45 -22.31 -4.23
N PRO A 316 -23.84 -21.25 -3.65
CA PRO A 316 -23.18 -20.20 -4.44
C PRO A 316 -21.92 -20.67 -5.18
N PHE A 317 -21.35 -21.80 -4.78
CA PHE A 317 -20.07 -22.32 -5.28
C PHE A 317 -20.23 -23.56 -6.17
N GLY A 318 -21.41 -24.19 -6.16
CA GLY A 318 -21.72 -25.33 -7.02
C GLY A 318 -22.13 -24.95 -8.46
N ASP A 319 -22.21 -25.97 -9.32
CA ASP A 319 -22.83 -25.84 -10.64
C ASP A 319 -24.35 -25.69 -10.52
N ALA A 320 -24.89 -24.55 -10.94
CA ALA A 320 -26.34 -24.29 -10.92
C ALA A 320 -27.16 -25.29 -11.75
N ASN A 321 -26.53 -25.91 -12.75
CA ASN A 321 -27.09 -26.94 -13.63
C ASN A 321 -26.48 -28.33 -13.35
N GLY A 322 -25.68 -28.47 -12.29
CA GLY A 322 -25.09 -29.76 -11.91
C GLY A 322 -26.13 -30.72 -11.34
N PRO A 323 -25.82 -32.02 -11.23
CA PRO A 323 -26.64 -32.96 -10.50
C PRO A 323 -26.86 -32.47 -9.06
N ASP A 324 -28.09 -32.61 -8.55
CA ASP A 324 -28.41 -32.19 -7.18
C ASP A 324 -27.70 -33.08 -6.14
N ASP A 325 -27.40 -34.32 -6.50
CA ASP A 325 -26.70 -35.30 -5.66
C ASP A 325 -25.18 -35.04 -5.69
N PRO A 326 -24.56 -34.80 -4.52
CA PRO A 326 -23.12 -34.54 -4.43
C PRO A 326 -22.29 -35.81 -4.65
N VAL A 327 -21.02 -35.64 -5.02
CA VAL A 327 -20.05 -36.75 -5.08
C VAL A 327 -19.84 -37.32 -3.68
N ASP A 328 -19.94 -38.64 -3.54
CA ASP A 328 -19.71 -39.34 -2.28
C ASP A 328 -18.34 -38.98 -1.69
N ASN A 329 -18.30 -38.71 -0.38
CA ASN A 329 -17.13 -38.24 0.37
C ASN A 329 -16.54 -36.89 -0.08
N GLY A 330 -17.11 -36.22 -1.08
CA GLY A 330 -16.71 -34.86 -1.45
C GLY A 330 -17.13 -33.82 -0.42
N TRP A 331 -16.50 -32.63 -0.45
CA TRP A 331 -16.77 -31.56 0.52
C TRP A 331 -18.25 -31.15 0.60
N ILE A 332 -18.98 -31.18 -0.53
CA ILE A 332 -20.42 -30.87 -0.57
C ILE A 332 -21.22 -31.94 0.18
N ALA A 333 -20.89 -33.23 -0.01
CA ALA A 333 -21.56 -34.32 0.69
C ALA A 333 -21.30 -34.21 2.19
N GLN A 334 -20.05 -34.00 2.61
CA GLN A 334 -19.69 -33.80 4.02
C GLN A 334 -20.48 -32.63 4.65
N LEU A 335 -20.54 -31.48 3.96
CA LEU A 335 -21.24 -30.30 4.45
C LEU A 335 -22.78 -30.46 4.48
N ARG A 336 -23.36 -31.30 3.61
CA ARG A 336 -24.81 -31.55 3.61
C ARG A 336 -25.23 -32.66 4.58
N ASN A 337 -24.34 -33.63 4.81
CA ASN A 337 -24.66 -34.85 5.55
C ASN A 337 -24.33 -34.76 7.04
N ASP A 338 -23.34 -33.94 7.42
CA ASP A 338 -22.91 -33.81 8.80
C ASP A 338 -23.48 -32.54 9.48
N PRO A 339 -24.36 -32.67 10.49
CA PRO A 339 -24.91 -31.52 11.20
C PRO A 339 -23.86 -30.68 11.94
N ARG A 340 -22.71 -31.24 12.32
CA ARG A 340 -21.61 -30.52 12.98
C ARG A 340 -20.96 -29.52 12.02
N LEU A 341 -20.64 -29.97 10.80
CA LEU A 341 -20.06 -29.13 9.75
C LEU A 341 -21.04 -28.06 9.26
N ARG A 342 -22.34 -28.38 9.22
CA ARG A 342 -23.41 -27.40 8.99
C ARG A 342 -23.48 -26.35 10.10
N GLY A 343 -23.25 -26.75 11.34
CA GLY A 343 -23.11 -25.85 12.48
C GLY A 343 -21.95 -24.88 12.30
N ALA A 344 -20.77 -25.38 11.93
CA ALA A 344 -19.59 -24.55 11.63
C ALA A 344 -19.86 -23.55 10.50
N ALA A 345 -20.46 -23.99 9.39
CA ALA A 345 -20.87 -23.11 8.30
C ALA A 345 -21.95 -22.10 8.74
N GLY A 346 -22.89 -22.50 9.59
CA GLY A 346 -23.87 -21.59 10.19
C GLY A 346 -23.23 -20.49 11.03
N LEU A 347 -22.20 -20.81 11.83
CA LEU A 347 -21.43 -19.81 12.57
C LEU A 347 -20.69 -18.84 11.63
N GLY A 348 -20.15 -19.35 10.52
CA GLY A 348 -19.55 -18.52 9.48
C GLY A 348 -20.55 -17.57 8.83
N ALA A 349 -21.72 -18.08 8.48
CA ALA A 349 -22.81 -17.26 7.93
C ALA A 349 -23.26 -16.20 8.95
N TRP A 350 -23.40 -16.55 10.23
CA TRP A 350 -23.75 -15.61 11.29
C TRP A 350 -22.70 -14.50 11.45
N ASN A 351 -21.41 -14.83 11.41
CA ASN A 351 -20.35 -13.82 11.40
C ASN A 351 -20.52 -12.85 10.23
N ALA A 352 -20.72 -13.36 9.02
CA ALA A 352 -20.91 -12.52 7.85
C ALA A 352 -22.18 -11.65 7.91
N VAL A 353 -23.26 -12.10 8.58
CA VAL A 353 -24.43 -11.25 8.88
C VAL A 353 -24.02 -10.11 9.81
N GLU A 354 -23.34 -10.41 10.90
CA GLU A 354 -22.98 -9.39 11.89
C GLU A 354 -21.96 -8.39 11.34
N TRP A 355 -21.01 -8.86 10.55
CA TRP A 355 -19.96 -8.06 9.93
C TRP A 355 -20.35 -7.54 8.55
N GLN A 356 -21.64 -7.59 8.15
CA GLN A 356 -22.09 -7.18 6.82
C GLN A 356 -21.61 -5.78 6.40
N ASP A 357 -21.59 -4.82 7.33
CA ASP A 357 -21.14 -3.46 7.05
C ASP A 357 -19.61 -3.37 6.94
N ARG A 358 -18.88 -4.15 7.75
CA ARG A 358 -17.41 -4.26 7.68
C ARG A 358 -16.96 -4.91 6.37
N ILE A 359 -17.65 -5.98 5.96
CA ILE A 359 -17.43 -6.69 4.70
C ILE A 359 -17.72 -5.75 3.52
N SER A 360 -18.86 -5.05 3.56
CA SER A 360 -19.25 -4.09 2.52
C SER A 360 -18.26 -2.94 2.39
N ALA A 361 -17.79 -2.38 3.52
CA ALA A 361 -16.78 -1.32 3.52
C ALA A 361 -15.44 -1.81 2.95
N ALA A 362 -14.98 -3.01 3.34
CA ALA A 362 -13.77 -3.60 2.80
C ALA A 362 -13.87 -3.87 1.28
N ALA A 363 -15.02 -4.36 0.82
CA ALA A 363 -15.28 -4.57 -0.60
C ALA A 363 -15.33 -3.26 -1.39
N ALA A 364 -15.92 -2.19 -0.83
CA ALA A 364 -15.96 -0.88 -1.45
C ALA A 364 -14.55 -0.28 -1.63
N LEU A 365 -13.67 -0.45 -0.64
CA LEU A 365 -12.26 -0.03 -0.74
C LEU A 365 -11.52 -0.76 -1.87
N LYS A 366 -11.82 -2.05 -2.09
CA LYS A 366 -11.23 -2.85 -3.17
C LYS A 366 -11.86 -2.57 -4.53
N ALA A 367 -13.12 -2.14 -4.58
CA ALA A 367 -13.81 -1.82 -5.82
C ALA A 367 -13.28 -0.54 -6.50
N GLY A 368 -12.75 0.43 -5.74
CA GLY A 368 -12.11 1.63 -6.31
C GLY A 368 -12.95 2.32 -7.41
N ASP A 369 -12.32 2.59 -8.57
CA ASP A 369 -12.94 3.25 -9.73
C ASP A 369 -13.81 2.32 -10.61
N LEU A 370 -14.24 1.16 -10.09
CA LEU A 370 -15.06 0.19 -10.83
C LEU A 370 -16.31 0.82 -11.46
N ALA A 371 -16.95 1.79 -10.78
CA ALA A 371 -18.11 2.48 -11.32
C ALA A 371 -17.79 3.24 -12.62
N ILE A 372 -16.60 3.84 -12.70
CA ILE A 372 -16.10 4.55 -13.88
C ILE A 372 -15.81 3.55 -15.00
N ALA A 373 -15.12 2.44 -14.69
CA ALA A 373 -14.82 1.38 -15.64
C ALA A 373 -16.09 0.75 -16.23
N ALA A 374 -17.04 0.36 -15.37
CA ALA A 374 -18.32 -0.20 -15.77
C ALA A 374 -19.15 0.83 -16.57
N GLY A 375 -19.09 2.11 -16.22
CA GLY A 375 -19.67 3.19 -17.00
C GLY A 375 -19.10 3.27 -18.41
N ARG A 376 -17.78 3.27 -18.57
CA ARG A 376 -17.11 3.30 -19.89
C ARG A 376 -17.46 2.07 -20.73
N ILE A 377 -17.51 0.89 -20.11
CA ILE A 377 -17.83 -0.36 -20.80
C ILE A 377 -19.30 -0.41 -21.26
N ARG A 378 -20.26 0.00 -20.42
CA ARG A 378 -21.66 0.09 -20.85
C ARG A 378 -21.85 1.03 -22.03
N HIS A 379 -21.21 2.21 -22.01
CA HIS A 379 -21.32 3.16 -23.11
C HIS A 379 -20.70 2.65 -24.41
N VAL A 380 -19.53 2.00 -24.36
CA VAL A 380 -18.91 1.44 -25.57
C VAL A 380 -19.69 0.25 -26.10
N ALA A 381 -20.21 -0.63 -25.23
CA ALA A 381 -21.03 -1.76 -25.65
C ALA A 381 -22.31 -1.28 -26.36
N LEU A 382 -23.04 -0.33 -25.75
CA LEU A 382 -24.21 0.27 -26.38
C LEU A 382 -23.87 0.98 -27.70
N GLY A 383 -22.80 1.78 -27.71
CA GLY A 383 -22.36 2.51 -28.89
C GLY A 383 -21.98 1.59 -30.05
N VAL A 384 -21.34 0.46 -29.76
CA VAL A 384 -21.00 -0.57 -30.76
C VAL A 384 -22.26 -1.23 -31.30
N GLU A 385 -23.22 -1.61 -30.48
CA GLU A 385 -24.47 -2.23 -30.96
C GLU A 385 -25.31 -1.27 -31.81
N VAL A 386 -25.40 0.00 -31.40
CA VAL A 386 -26.04 1.05 -32.20
C VAL A 386 -25.29 1.23 -33.53
N SER A 387 -23.95 1.26 -33.50
CA SER A 387 -23.13 1.39 -34.71
C SER A 387 -23.29 0.18 -35.64
N ARG A 388 -23.33 -1.04 -35.12
CA ARG A 388 -23.59 -2.28 -35.89
C ARG A 388 -24.96 -2.26 -36.54
N SER A 389 -25.97 -1.76 -35.85
CA SER A 389 -27.33 -1.61 -36.40
C SER A 389 -27.37 -0.56 -37.52
N LEU A 390 -26.78 0.63 -37.28
CA LEU A 390 -26.72 1.70 -38.29
C LEU A 390 -25.87 1.31 -39.50
N TRP A 391 -24.72 0.65 -39.29
CA TRP A 391 -23.85 0.15 -40.35
C TRP A 391 -24.61 -0.79 -41.29
N ARG A 392 -25.31 -1.79 -40.74
CA ARG A 392 -26.13 -2.73 -41.52
C ARG A 392 -27.31 -2.07 -42.24
N ARG A 393 -27.92 -1.03 -41.65
CA ARG A 393 -29.14 -0.40 -42.20
C ARG A 393 -28.87 0.79 -43.13
N ARG A 394 -27.74 1.48 -43.00
CA ARG A 394 -27.52 2.83 -43.56
C ARG A 394 -26.21 2.99 -44.32
N LEU A 395 -25.31 2.02 -44.32
CA LEU A 395 -24.09 2.10 -45.12
C LEU A 395 -24.42 1.82 -46.61
N PRO A 396 -24.15 2.76 -47.53
CA PRO A 396 -24.42 2.54 -48.95
C PRO A 396 -23.58 1.41 -49.54
N ALA A 397 -24.18 0.64 -50.45
CA ALA A 397 -23.47 -0.37 -51.24
C ALA A 397 -22.53 0.28 -52.27
N ASP A 398 -22.93 1.40 -52.86
CA ASP A 398 -22.13 2.19 -53.81
C ASP A 398 -20.90 2.83 -53.14
N SER A 399 -19.71 2.66 -53.74
CA SER A 399 -18.42 3.06 -53.16
C SER A 399 -18.28 4.58 -52.98
N PRO A 400 -18.57 5.43 -54.00
CA PRO A 400 -18.58 6.89 -53.84
C PRO A 400 -19.52 7.39 -52.74
N GLU A 401 -20.76 6.88 -52.67
CA GLU A 401 -21.70 7.22 -51.60
C GLU A 401 -21.22 6.71 -50.23
N ARG A 402 -20.56 5.56 -50.18
CA ARG A 402 -19.95 5.06 -48.95
C ARG A 402 -18.85 5.98 -48.44
N ILE A 403 -17.96 6.44 -49.32
CA ILE A 403 -16.93 7.43 -48.97
C ILE A 403 -17.60 8.71 -48.49
N ALA A 404 -18.66 9.20 -49.15
CA ALA A 404 -19.43 10.36 -48.72
C ALA A 404 -19.95 10.22 -47.27
N VAL A 405 -20.37 9.01 -46.92
CA VAL A 405 -20.83 8.69 -45.57
C VAL A 405 -19.69 8.70 -44.55
N LEU A 406 -18.50 8.25 -44.92
CA LEU A 406 -17.37 8.05 -44.01
C LEU A 406 -16.38 9.22 -43.97
N MET A 407 -16.41 10.15 -44.94
CA MET A 407 -15.47 11.28 -45.06
C MET A 407 -15.14 12.05 -43.78
N PRO A 408 -16.11 12.41 -42.91
CA PRO A 408 -15.81 13.11 -41.67
C PRO A 408 -14.89 12.34 -40.70
N SER A 409 -14.72 11.03 -40.88
CA SER A 409 -13.81 10.20 -40.08
C SER A 409 -12.37 10.19 -40.60
N LEU A 410 -12.11 10.59 -41.86
CA LEU A 410 -10.81 10.49 -42.51
C LEU A 410 -9.70 11.26 -41.78
N GLY A 411 -10.03 12.42 -41.20
CA GLY A 411 -9.08 13.21 -40.39
C GLY A 411 -8.67 12.52 -39.08
N ARG A 412 -9.35 11.44 -38.67
CA ARG A 412 -9.06 10.65 -37.46
C ARG A 412 -8.45 9.29 -37.77
N LEU A 413 -8.33 8.93 -39.06
CA LEU A 413 -7.71 7.69 -39.50
C LEU A 413 -6.25 7.97 -39.80
N LEU A 414 -5.35 7.40 -39.01
CA LEU A 414 -3.91 7.50 -39.25
C LEU A 414 -3.48 6.44 -40.26
N THR A 415 -2.61 6.84 -41.17
CA THR A 415 -1.92 5.95 -42.10
C THR A 415 -0.59 5.47 -41.51
N THR A 416 0.03 4.47 -42.12
CA THR A 416 1.36 3.98 -41.72
C THR A 416 2.46 5.04 -41.83
N ALA A 417 2.23 6.11 -42.61
CA ALA A 417 3.13 7.26 -42.72
C ALA A 417 2.94 8.30 -41.59
N GLY A 418 2.07 8.05 -40.61
CA GLY A 418 1.82 8.96 -39.49
C GLY A 418 0.95 10.18 -39.84
N ARG A 419 0.46 10.29 -41.09
CA ARG A 419 -0.48 11.33 -41.56
C ARG A 419 -1.92 10.84 -41.55
N SER A 420 -2.89 11.75 -41.51
CA SER A 420 -4.31 11.36 -41.59
C SER A 420 -4.69 10.93 -43.01
N ALA A 421 -5.68 10.04 -43.14
CA ALA A 421 -6.20 9.62 -44.44
C ALA A 421 -6.78 10.80 -45.23
N LEU A 422 -7.24 11.85 -44.55
CA LEU A 422 -7.64 13.11 -45.17
C LEU A 422 -6.46 13.81 -45.85
N ASP A 423 -5.29 13.85 -45.19
CA ASP A 423 -4.11 14.55 -45.68
C ASP A 423 -3.43 13.82 -46.84
N GLU A 424 -3.56 12.49 -46.88
CA GLU A 424 -3.07 11.67 -48.00
C GLU A 424 -3.91 11.84 -49.27
N VAL A 425 -5.17 12.20 -49.11
CA VAL A 425 -6.19 12.20 -50.17
C VAL A 425 -6.45 13.61 -50.68
N ALA A 426 -6.46 14.61 -49.79
CA ALA A 426 -6.69 15.99 -50.18
C ALA A 426 -5.54 16.51 -51.05
N GLY A 427 -5.88 17.15 -52.18
CA GLY A 427 -4.92 17.71 -53.13
C GLY A 427 -4.40 16.72 -54.18
N ARG A 428 -4.77 15.43 -54.11
CA ARG A 428 -4.42 14.43 -55.14
C ARG A 428 -4.95 14.79 -56.53
N THR A 429 -6.06 15.53 -56.58
CA THR A 429 -6.54 16.25 -57.76
C THR A 429 -6.81 17.70 -57.38
N PRO A 430 -6.83 18.64 -58.35
CA PRO A 430 -7.12 20.06 -58.08
C PRO A 430 -8.45 20.30 -57.37
N GLN A 431 -9.45 19.44 -57.61
CA GLN A 431 -10.81 19.59 -57.09
C GLN A 431 -11.05 18.83 -55.77
N LEU A 432 -10.21 17.84 -55.43
CA LEU A 432 -10.33 17.05 -54.20
C LEU A 432 -9.73 17.78 -53.00
N SER A 433 -10.38 18.86 -52.58
CA SER A 433 -9.91 19.71 -51.47
C SER A 433 -10.33 19.17 -50.08
N ARG A 434 -9.58 19.56 -49.03
CA ARG A 434 -9.98 19.30 -47.63
C ARG A 434 -11.38 19.84 -47.31
N ALA A 435 -11.78 20.97 -47.92
CA ALA A 435 -13.09 21.57 -47.71
C ALA A 435 -14.22 20.66 -48.22
N LEU A 436 -14.02 20.01 -49.39
CA LEU A 436 -14.98 19.07 -49.96
C LEU A 436 -15.16 17.82 -49.07
N LEU A 437 -14.07 17.36 -48.45
CA LEU A 437 -14.08 16.17 -47.58
C LEU A 437 -14.55 16.45 -46.15
N SER A 438 -15.06 17.66 -45.88
CA SER A 438 -15.52 18.08 -44.55
C SER A 438 -16.98 17.74 -44.27
N SER A 439 -17.35 17.72 -42.99
CA SER A 439 -18.76 17.62 -42.57
C SER A 439 -19.60 18.83 -43.01
N ALA A 440 -18.98 19.99 -43.23
CA ALA A 440 -19.65 21.20 -43.71
C ALA A 440 -20.11 21.05 -45.16
N ALA A 441 -19.23 20.55 -46.05
CA ALA A 441 -19.58 20.25 -47.44
C ALA A 441 -20.72 19.24 -47.51
N ARG A 442 -20.69 18.19 -46.69
CA ARG A 442 -21.78 17.20 -46.64
C ARG A 442 -23.12 17.78 -46.18
N ARG A 443 -23.13 18.70 -45.22
CA ARG A 443 -24.35 19.39 -44.82
C ARG A 443 -24.86 20.34 -45.91
N ALA A 444 -23.95 21.02 -46.61
CA ALA A 444 -24.27 21.95 -47.68
C ALA A 444 -24.84 21.24 -48.92
N LEU A 445 -24.34 20.04 -49.22
CA LEU A 445 -24.72 19.22 -50.37
C LEU A 445 -25.79 18.15 -50.03
N ARG A 446 -26.39 18.22 -48.83
CA ARG A 446 -27.46 17.29 -48.42
C ARG A 446 -28.74 17.56 -49.24
N PRO A 447 -29.46 16.54 -49.70
CA PRO A 447 -30.78 16.70 -50.30
C PRO A 447 -31.81 17.21 -49.26
N GLY A 448 -32.63 18.22 -49.60
CA GLY A 448 -33.81 18.63 -48.81
C GLY A 448 -33.91 20.09 -48.32
N PRO A 449 -32.84 20.79 -47.87
CA PRO A 449 -32.95 22.21 -47.49
C PRO A 449 -33.17 23.13 -48.71
N ALA A 450 -33.68 24.34 -48.49
CA ALA A 450 -34.00 25.32 -49.55
C ALA A 450 -32.86 25.59 -50.56
N ARG A 451 -31.60 25.34 -50.17
CA ARG A 451 -30.40 25.50 -51.02
C ARG A 451 -30.26 24.42 -52.10
N THR A 452 -30.78 23.21 -51.88
CA THR A 452 -30.79 22.10 -52.85
C THR A 452 -32.20 21.81 -53.37
N ALA A 453 -33.24 22.45 -52.81
CA ALA A 453 -34.64 22.28 -53.21
C ALA A 453 -34.95 22.73 -54.65
N LEU A 454 -34.14 23.62 -55.23
CA LEU A 454 -34.27 24.08 -56.63
C LEU A 454 -33.29 23.41 -57.59
N SER A 455 -32.44 22.50 -57.10
CA SER A 455 -31.60 21.68 -57.99
C SER A 455 -32.45 20.56 -58.60
N ALA A 456 -32.26 20.29 -59.90
CA ALA A 456 -32.99 19.22 -60.59
C ALA A 456 -32.83 17.86 -59.88
N ASP A 457 -33.88 17.03 -59.91
CA ASP A 457 -33.83 15.69 -59.32
C ASP A 457 -32.62 14.90 -59.85
N GLY A 458 -31.82 14.36 -58.92
CA GLY A 458 -30.61 13.60 -59.25
C GLY A 458 -29.35 14.41 -59.58
N ARG A 459 -29.35 15.76 -59.51
CA ARG A 459 -28.17 16.58 -59.90
C ARG A 459 -27.07 16.77 -58.85
N ALA A 460 -27.17 16.24 -57.64
CA ALA A 460 -26.02 16.22 -56.72
C ALA A 460 -26.10 15.16 -55.61
N PRO A 461 -26.22 13.85 -55.92
CA PRO A 461 -25.83 12.83 -54.94
C PRO A 461 -24.36 13.08 -54.61
N PHE A 462 -24.04 13.13 -53.31
CA PHE A 462 -22.70 13.53 -52.86
C PHE A 462 -21.62 12.61 -53.45
N GLY A 463 -21.93 11.33 -53.69
CA GLY A 463 -21.06 10.39 -54.39
C GLY A 463 -20.66 10.87 -55.79
N ALA A 464 -21.58 11.47 -56.57
CA ALA A 464 -21.26 11.99 -57.91
C ALA A 464 -20.32 13.21 -57.86
N VAL A 465 -20.44 14.05 -56.83
CA VAL A 465 -19.52 15.17 -56.60
C VAL A 465 -18.11 14.67 -56.32
N ILE A 466 -17.98 13.55 -55.62
CA ILE A 466 -16.68 12.93 -55.32
C ILE A 466 -16.07 12.27 -56.54
N VAL A 467 -16.87 11.59 -57.36
CA VAL A 467 -16.42 11.06 -58.64
C VAL A 467 -15.90 12.19 -59.53
N ALA A 468 -16.64 13.30 -59.64
CA ALA A 468 -16.23 14.46 -60.43
C ALA A 468 -14.97 15.14 -59.86
N ALA A 469 -14.89 15.27 -58.53
CA ALA A 469 -13.72 15.88 -57.89
C ALA A 469 -12.46 15.01 -57.99
N ASN A 470 -12.61 13.70 -58.17
CA ASN A 470 -11.50 12.75 -58.29
C ASN A 470 -11.01 12.56 -59.74
N GLN A 471 -11.32 13.48 -60.64
CA GLN A 471 -10.83 13.46 -62.03
C GLN A 471 -9.66 14.42 -62.18
N CYS A 472 -8.61 13.99 -62.89
CA CYS A 472 -7.57 14.90 -63.32
C CYS A 472 -8.05 15.64 -64.57
N PRO A 473 -7.89 16.98 -64.63
CA PRO A 473 -8.14 17.71 -65.86
C PRO A 473 -7.20 17.20 -66.97
N ASP A 474 -7.70 17.05 -68.19
CA ASP A 474 -6.87 16.76 -69.36
C ASP A 474 -5.87 17.93 -69.56
N ASP A 475 -4.60 17.62 -69.88
CA ASP A 475 -3.46 18.55 -70.11
C ASP A 475 -3.65 19.51 -71.31
N ARG A 476 -4.80 20.15 -71.47
CA ARG A 476 -5.11 21.09 -72.56
C ARG A 476 -5.64 22.44 -72.07
N ALA A 477 -5.07 22.94 -70.97
CA ALA A 477 -5.14 24.36 -70.67
C ALA A 477 -3.71 24.91 -70.62
N ASP A 478 -2.99 24.82 -71.75
CA ASP A 478 -1.80 25.64 -71.97
C ASP A 478 -2.25 27.10 -72.12
N PRO A 479 -1.91 27.99 -71.16
CA PRO A 479 -2.24 29.41 -71.26
C PRO A 479 -1.61 30.08 -72.50
N ALA A 480 -0.53 29.51 -73.07
CA ALA A 480 0.13 30.02 -74.28
C ALA A 480 -0.70 29.79 -75.55
N GLY A 481 -1.61 28.81 -75.56
CA GLY A 481 -2.53 28.52 -76.68
C GLY A 481 -3.55 29.63 -76.97
N ILE A 482 -3.71 30.60 -76.06
CA ILE A 482 -4.62 31.75 -76.23
C ILE A 482 -4.02 32.81 -77.18
N ARG A 483 -2.71 32.79 -77.47
CA ARG A 483 -2.01 33.90 -78.16
C ARG A 483 -1.51 33.63 -79.58
N SER A 484 -1.58 32.42 -80.13
CA SER A 484 -1.17 32.16 -81.52
C SER A 484 -2.34 32.30 -82.51
N THR A 485 -2.72 33.53 -82.89
CA THR A 485 -3.47 33.71 -84.14
C THR A 485 -2.47 34.03 -85.25
N GLY A 486 -2.25 33.05 -86.14
CA GLY A 486 -1.33 33.15 -87.28
C GLY A 486 -1.83 34.10 -88.37
N ARG A 487 -1.92 35.40 -88.08
CA ARG A 487 -2.11 36.43 -89.10
C ARG A 487 -0.76 36.95 -89.55
N ASP A 488 -0.59 37.00 -90.87
CA ASP A 488 0.51 37.69 -91.55
C ASP A 488 0.54 39.17 -91.08
N PRO A 489 1.58 39.58 -90.33
CA PRO A 489 1.66 40.91 -89.74
C PRO A 489 1.56 42.00 -90.81
N ASP A 490 2.12 41.77 -92.00
CA ASP A 490 2.13 42.76 -93.08
C ASP A 490 0.74 42.94 -93.69
N ALA A 491 -0.06 41.87 -93.73
CA ALA A 491 -1.46 41.95 -94.16
C ALA A 491 -2.30 42.75 -93.14
N ALA A 492 -2.05 42.55 -91.85
CA ALA A 492 -2.75 43.28 -90.79
C ALA A 492 -2.38 44.77 -90.78
N VAL A 493 -1.10 45.10 -90.97
CA VAL A 493 -0.64 46.50 -91.08
C VAL A 493 -1.23 47.16 -92.33
N LYS A 494 -1.22 46.47 -93.48
CA LYS A 494 -1.86 46.98 -94.71
C LYS A 494 -3.33 47.29 -94.49
N GLN A 495 -4.06 46.35 -93.88
CA GLN A 495 -5.47 46.55 -93.59
C GLN A 495 -5.70 47.75 -92.66
N ALA A 496 -4.92 47.88 -91.59
CA ALA A 496 -5.03 48.99 -90.65
C ALA A 496 -4.79 50.37 -91.32
N ILE A 497 -3.82 50.46 -92.23
CA ILE A 497 -3.53 51.70 -92.97
C ILE A 497 -4.66 52.04 -93.94
N VAL A 498 -5.20 51.04 -94.66
CA VAL A 498 -6.35 51.23 -95.57
C VAL A 498 -7.59 51.70 -94.80
N GLU A 499 -7.86 51.09 -93.64
CA GLU A 499 -8.96 51.51 -92.77
C GLU A 499 -8.72 52.93 -92.22
N ALA A 500 -7.50 53.26 -91.81
CA ALA A 500 -7.13 54.58 -91.31
C ALA A 500 -7.22 55.67 -92.39
N ALA A 501 -6.99 55.34 -93.66
CA ALA A 501 -7.19 56.24 -94.80
C ALA A 501 -8.68 56.52 -95.12
N ARG A 502 -9.62 55.86 -94.41
CA ARG A 502 -11.08 56.10 -94.44
C ARG A 502 -11.67 56.15 -95.85
N GLY A 503 -11.26 55.21 -96.70
CA GLY A 503 -11.79 55.03 -98.05
C GLY A 503 -11.11 55.83 -99.14
N ASP A 504 -10.13 56.69 -98.81
CA ASP A 504 -9.24 57.28 -99.81
C ASP A 504 -8.11 56.30 -100.15
N MET A 505 -8.37 55.44 -101.14
CA MET A 505 -7.42 54.39 -101.55
C MET A 505 -6.13 54.98 -102.12
N GLY A 506 -6.19 56.16 -102.76
CA GLY A 506 -4.99 56.82 -103.28
C GLY A 506 -4.07 57.30 -102.16
N LEU A 507 -4.65 57.79 -101.06
CA LEU A 507 -3.91 58.15 -99.85
C LEU A 507 -3.33 56.92 -99.14
N ALA A 508 -4.11 55.84 -99.02
CA ALA A 508 -3.68 54.59 -98.41
C ALA A 508 -2.47 54.01 -99.15
N ASP A 509 -2.54 53.96 -100.49
CA ASP A 509 -1.46 53.45 -101.32
C ASP A 509 -0.20 54.30 -101.19
N ALA A 510 -0.32 55.64 -101.19
CA ALA A 510 0.83 56.52 -101.00
C ALA A 510 1.55 56.30 -99.65
N VAL A 511 0.78 56.12 -98.56
CA VAL A 511 1.34 55.85 -97.23
C VAL A 511 1.97 54.46 -97.16
N LEU A 512 1.30 53.44 -97.71
CA LEU A 512 1.84 52.07 -97.77
C LEU A 512 3.13 51.99 -98.59
N GLN A 513 3.18 52.71 -99.71
CA GLN A 513 4.37 52.76 -100.56
C GLN A 513 5.55 53.44 -99.84
N HIS A 514 5.28 54.45 -99.01
CA HIS A 514 6.31 55.11 -98.20
C HIS A 514 6.80 54.25 -97.03
N LEU A 515 5.92 53.45 -96.43
CA LEU A 515 6.26 52.51 -95.35
C LEU A 515 7.13 51.33 -95.82
N GLY A 516 6.98 50.92 -97.08
CA GLY A 516 7.70 49.78 -97.65
C GLY A 516 7.18 48.43 -97.16
N SER A 517 7.92 47.36 -97.46
CA SER A 517 7.45 45.98 -97.33
C SER A 517 7.41 45.45 -95.89
N HIS A 518 8.20 46.01 -94.97
CA HIS A 518 8.27 45.59 -93.57
C HIS A 518 8.54 46.81 -92.68
N PRO A 519 7.54 47.68 -92.47
CA PRO A 519 7.74 48.87 -91.66
C PRO A 519 7.96 48.49 -90.20
N GLY A 520 8.99 49.07 -89.58
CA GLY A 520 9.20 48.93 -88.15
C GLY A 520 8.01 49.48 -87.33
N PRO A 521 7.76 48.97 -86.11
CA PRO A 521 6.64 49.42 -85.27
C PRO A 521 6.52 50.93 -85.13
N GLY A 522 7.66 51.63 -85.02
CA GLY A 522 7.73 53.09 -85.01
C GLY A 522 7.18 53.77 -86.26
N ALA A 523 7.50 53.20 -87.43
CA ALA A 523 7.03 53.70 -88.72
C ALA A 523 5.51 53.50 -88.89
N VAL A 524 4.99 52.32 -88.51
CA VAL A 524 3.56 52.02 -88.57
C VAL A 524 2.76 52.96 -87.65
N ALA A 525 3.24 53.18 -86.42
CA ALA A 525 2.61 54.09 -85.49
C ALA A 525 2.60 55.53 -86.00
N ALA A 526 3.71 55.99 -86.62
CA ALA A 526 3.77 57.32 -87.22
C ALA A 526 2.81 57.48 -88.39
N ALA A 527 2.68 56.46 -89.25
CA ALA A 527 1.76 56.46 -90.38
C ALA A 527 0.29 56.53 -89.95
N LEU A 528 -0.11 55.70 -88.98
CA LEU A 528 -1.47 55.72 -88.42
C LEU A 528 -1.79 57.07 -87.75
N ARG A 529 -0.80 57.69 -87.12
CA ARG A 529 -0.97 59.03 -86.52
C ARG A 529 -1.13 60.12 -87.57
N ALA A 530 -0.38 60.05 -88.68
CA ALA A 530 -0.54 60.98 -89.80
C ALA A 530 -1.90 60.82 -90.48
N LEU A 531 -2.43 59.59 -90.51
CA LEU A 531 -3.76 59.26 -91.01
C LEU A 531 -4.89 59.50 -90.00
N ALA A 532 -4.58 60.01 -88.81
CA ALA A 532 -5.60 60.34 -87.82
C ALA A 532 -6.54 61.42 -88.36
N ALA A 533 -7.84 61.24 -88.12
CA ALA A 533 -8.87 62.14 -88.67
C ALA A 533 -8.77 63.55 -88.08
N GLY A 534 -8.78 64.56 -88.95
CA GLY A 534 -8.94 65.96 -88.57
C GLY A 534 -10.41 66.32 -88.25
N PRO A 535 -10.71 67.60 -87.94
CA PRO A 535 -12.04 68.04 -87.52
C PRO A 535 -13.18 67.71 -88.51
N GLY A 536 -12.85 67.54 -89.80
CA GLY A 536 -13.80 67.15 -90.85
C GLY A 536 -13.90 65.64 -91.11
N GLY A 537 -13.32 64.80 -90.24
CA GLY A 537 -13.42 63.33 -90.33
C GLY A 537 -12.52 62.67 -91.39
N LYS A 538 -11.82 63.47 -92.21
CA LYS A 538 -10.79 63.00 -93.16
C LYS A 538 -9.38 63.26 -92.60
N PRO A 539 -8.37 62.46 -92.98
CA PRO A 539 -6.98 62.72 -92.60
C PRO A 539 -6.54 64.12 -93.03
N ASP A 540 -5.78 64.80 -92.18
CA ASP A 540 -5.22 66.11 -92.51
C ASP A 540 -4.12 65.95 -93.57
N ILE A 541 -4.35 66.51 -94.75
CA ILE A 541 -3.45 66.39 -95.90
C ILE A 541 -2.07 67.00 -95.61
N GLU A 542 -1.99 68.05 -94.78
CA GLU A 542 -0.71 68.63 -94.34
C GLU A 542 0.09 67.65 -93.48
N ALA A 543 -0.57 66.94 -92.56
CA ALA A 543 0.05 65.93 -91.70
C ALA A 543 0.53 64.71 -92.50
N VAL A 544 -0.27 64.25 -93.47
CA VAL A 544 0.13 63.15 -94.36
C VAL A 544 1.30 63.56 -95.26
N LYS A 545 1.29 64.76 -95.84
CA LYS A 545 2.44 65.28 -96.61
C LYS A 545 3.71 65.35 -95.77
N ARG A 546 3.59 65.76 -94.50
CA ARG A 546 4.72 65.81 -93.58
C ARG A 546 5.28 64.42 -93.29
N PHE A 547 4.42 63.43 -93.09
CA PHE A 547 4.81 62.03 -92.94
C PHE A 547 5.53 61.50 -94.18
N LEU A 548 4.98 61.74 -95.38
CA LEU A 548 5.60 61.33 -96.65
C LEU A 548 6.97 62.04 -96.90
N GLY A 549 7.25 63.15 -96.22
CA GLY A 549 8.55 63.81 -96.22
C GLY A 549 9.57 63.26 -95.22
N MET A 550 9.16 62.43 -94.24
CA MET A 550 10.06 61.89 -93.22
C MET A 550 10.84 60.68 -93.73
N ARG A 551 12.12 60.56 -93.33
CA ARG A 551 13.00 59.45 -93.71
C ARG A 551 13.40 58.51 -92.56
N ALA A 552 13.03 58.81 -91.31
CA ALA A 552 13.34 57.98 -90.15
C ALA A 552 12.28 58.11 -89.03
N PHE A 553 12.00 57.01 -88.32
CA PHE A 553 10.96 56.90 -87.28
C PHE A 553 11.52 56.30 -85.96
N PRO A 554 11.06 56.72 -84.77
CA PRO A 554 11.54 56.16 -83.48
C PRO A 554 10.87 54.82 -83.11
N GLU A 555 11.61 53.83 -82.59
CA GLU A 555 11.10 52.49 -82.19
C GLU A 555 10.77 52.35 -80.68
N PRO A 556 9.73 51.58 -80.28
CA PRO A 556 9.32 51.38 -78.87
C PRO A 556 9.98 50.18 -78.14
N ASP A 557 9.96 50.19 -76.79
CA ASP A 557 10.49 49.13 -75.88
C ASP A 557 9.53 47.94 -75.70
N LEU A 558 10.04 46.70 -75.66
CA LEU A 558 9.30 45.43 -75.75
C LEU A 558 9.45 44.47 -74.54
N SER A 559 10.07 44.89 -73.44
CA SER A 559 10.43 44.04 -72.29
C SER A 559 9.28 43.28 -71.57
N VAL A 560 8.02 43.71 -71.70
CA VAL A 560 6.86 43.09 -71.00
C VAL A 560 6.48 41.70 -71.54
N LEU A 561 7.01 41.30 -72.70
CA LEU A 561 6.64 40.04 -73.36
C LEU A 561 7.36 38.79 -72.79
N GLU A 562 8.30 38.93 -71.85
CA GLU A 562 9.16 37.83 -71.35
C GLU A 562 8.61 37.08 -70.10
N TRP A 563 7.45 37.46 -69.55
CA TRP A 563 6.93 36.89 -68.28
C TRP A 563 6.45 35.43 -68.31
N ASP A 564 6.12 34.89 -69.48
CA ASP A 564 5.61 33.51 -69.63
C ASP A 564 6.66 32.46 -69.22
N GLY A 565 7.91 32.68 -69.62
CA GLY A 565 9.02 31.76 -69.32
C GLY A 565 9.27 31.59 -67.82
N TRP A 566 9.14 32.67 -67.06
CA TRP A 566 9.40 32.65 -65.62
C TRP A 566 8.38 31.81 -64.83
N MET A 567 7.09 31.89 -65.20
CA MET A 567 6.03 31.13 -64.54
C MET A 567 6.14 29.63 -64.83
N ASN A 568 6.53 29.25 -66.05
CA ASN A 568 6.69 27.85 -66.43
C ASN A 568 7.90 27.19 -65.75
N GLU A 569 8.98 27.93 -65.48
CA GLU A 569 10.16 27.38 -64.80
C GLU A 569 9.96 27.16 -63.28
N HIS A 570 9.07 27.93 -62.64
CA HIS A 570 8.97 27.95 -61.17
C HIS A 570 7.67 27.34 -60.59
N ALA A 571 6.68 27.02 -61.43
CA ALA A 571 5.45 26.36 -60.99
C ALA A 571 5.62 24.82 -60.93
N SER A 572 6.04 24.28 -59.78
CA SER A 572 6.06 22.83 -59.56
C SER A 572 4.63 22.27 -59.48
N HIS A 573 4.16 21.60 -60.53
CA HIS A 573 2.90 20.88 -60.51
C HIS A 573 3.12 19.54 -59.78
N GLU A 574 2.52 19.35 -58.60
CA GLU A 574 2.37 17.99 -58.07
C GLU A 574 1.56 17.17 -59.10
N PRO A 575 2.03 15.98 -59.51
CA PRO A 575 1.36 15.22 -60.56
C PRO A 575 -0.05 14.84 -60.07
N CYS A 576 -1.06 15.33 -60.79
CA CYS A 576 -2.44 14.97 -60.51
C CYS A 576 -2.60 13.45 -60.60
N ARG A 577 -3.11 12.84 -59.54
CA ARG A 577 -3.31 11.39 -59.47
C ARG A 577 -4.66 11.08 -58.84
N ALA A 578 -5.62 10.74 -59.70
CA ALA A 578 -6.91 10.21 -59.29
C ALA A 578 -6.75 8.98 -58.38
N ILE A 579 -7.66 8.84 -57.42
CA ILE A 579 -7.67 7.78 -56.42
C ILE A 579 -8.63 6.68 -56.88
N ASP A 580 -8.27 5.42 -56.66
CA ASP A 580 -9.22 4.32 -56.80
C ASP A 580 -10.26 4.40 -55.68
N LEU A 581 -11.46 4.90 -56.02
CA LEU A 581 -12.55 5.09 -55.07
C LEU A 581 -13.10 3.77 -54.52
N GLU A 582 -13.01 2.68 -55.27
CA GLU A 582 -13.48 1.37 -54.79
C GLU A 582 -12.51 0.80 -53.75
N ALA A 583 -11.22 0.76 -54.09
CA ALA A 583 -10.19 0.32 -53.15
C ALA A 583 -10.15 1.21 -51.90
N PHE A 584 -10.26 2.53 -52.07
CA PHE A 584 -10.26 3.47 -50.95
C PHE A 584 -11.50 3.30 -50.06
N ALA A 585 -12.70 3.15 -50.64
CA ALA A 585 -13.91 2.86 -49.88
C ALA A 585 -13.78 1.57 -49.06
N GLY A 586 -13.18 0.52 -49.64
CA GLY A 586 -12.91 -0.75 -48.99
C GLY A 586 -11.97 -0.61 -47.79
N ILE A 587 -10.84 0.07 -47.97
CA ILE A 587 -9.84 0.31 -46.91
C ILE A 587 -10.46 1.11 -45.76
N VAL A 588 -11.11 2.24 -46.06
CA VAL A 588 -11.71 3.11 -45.04
C VAL A 588 -12.81 2.39 -44.28
N SER A 589 -13.68 1.65 -44.99
CA SER A 589 -14.78 0.92 -44.35
C SER A 589 -14.26 -0.18 -43.43
N LYS A 590 -13.23 -0.93 -43.86
CA LYS A 590 -12.59 -1.98 -43.06
C LYS A 590 -11.90 -1.39 -41.81
N ALA A 591 -11.31 -0.21 -41.92
CA ALA A 591 -10.62 0.44 -40.82
C ALA A 591 -11.54 0.89 -39.67
N ILE A 592 -12.85 1.08 -39.92
CA ILE A 592 -13.82 1.53 -38.91
C ILE A 592 -15.01 0.59 -38.77
N ASP A 593 -14.91 -0.63 -39.30
CA ASP A 593 -15.99 -1.62 -39.30
C ASP A 593 -16.40 -1.97 -37.85
N PRO A 594 -17.65 -1.67 -37.42
CA PRO A 594 -18.11 -1.99 -36.07
C PRO A 594 -18.51 -3.46 -35.90
N THR A 595 -18.54 -4.25 -36.98
CA THR A 595 -19.00 -5.65 -36.96
C THR A 595 -17.90 -6.65 -36.63
N VAL A 596 -16.63 -6.24 -36.69
CA VAL A 596 -15.50 -7.07 -36.28
C VAL A 596 -15.55 -7.39 -34.77
N ALA A 597 -14.81 -8.43 -34.35
CA ALA A 597 -14.80 -8.89 -32.96
C ALA A 597 -14.31 -7.81 -31.97
N ARG A 598 -13.28 -7.03 -32.34
CA ARG A 598 -12.76 -5.89 -31.57
C ARG A 598 -12.69 -4.63 -32.45
N PRO A 599 -13.77 -3.83 -32.53
CA PRO A 599 -13.76 -2.57 -33.26
C PRO A 599 -12.79 -1.54 -32.63
N PRO A 600 -12.27 -0.56 -33.39
CA PRO A 600 -11.35 0.45 -32.86
C PRO A 600 -11.89 1.25 -31.67
N ALA A 601 -13.21 1.43 -31.59
CA ALA A 601 -13.85 2.07 -30.44
C ALA A 601 -13.70 1.24 -29.15
N VAL A 602 -13.77 -0.09 -29.25
CA VAL A 602 -13.55 -1.01 -28.13
C VAL A 602 -12.09 -0.95 -27.70
N GLU A 603 -11.14 -1.07 -28.64
CA GLU A 603 -9.71 -1.00 -28.33
C GLU A 603 -9.33 0.31 -27.65
N ARG A 604 -9.83 1.45 -28.15
CA ARG A 604 -9.55 2.76 -27.55
C ARG A 604 -10.08 2.87 -26.12
N VAL A 605 -11.24 2.28 -25.81
CA VAL A 605 -11.79 2.31 -24.44
C VAL A 605 -11.04 1.34 -23.53
N LEU A 606 -10.78 0.11 -23.98
CA LEU A 606 -10.04 -0.88 -23.20
C LEU A 606 -8.59 -0.45 -22.93
N ALA A 607 -7.95 0.27 -23.86
CA ALA A 607 -6.62 0.87 -23.64
C ALA A 607 -6.58 1.89 -22.48
N THR A 608 -7.74 2.43 -22.06
CA THR A 608 -7.85 3.32 -20.89
C THR A 608 -8.16 2.57 -19.59
N LEU A 609 -8.36 1.25 -19.65
CA LEU A 609 -8.81 0.39 -18.56
C LEU A 609 -7.84 -0.81 -18.42
N PRO A 610 -6.68 -0.63 -17.77
CA PRO A 610 -5.71 -1.70 -17.59
C PRO A 610 -6.34 -2.88 -16.82
N GLY A 611 -6.11 -4.11 -17.30
CA GLY A 611 -6.64 -5.34 -16.71
C GLY A 611 -8.04 -5.74 -17.18
N ILE A 612 -8.71 -4.97 -18.03
CA ILE A 612 -10.00 -5.35 -18.63
C ILE A 612 -9.84 -5.62 -20.12
N GLU A 613 -10.14 -6.84 -20.55
CA GLU A 613 -9.91 -7.29 -21.93
C GLU A 613 -11.19 -7.41 -22.79
N HIS A 614 -12.36 -7.26 -22.18
CA HIS A 614 -13.65 -7.42 -22.86
C HIS A 614 -14.69 -6.39 -22.43
N ILE A 615 -15.68 -6.18 -23.28
CA ILE A 615 -16.81 -5.26 -23.06
C ILE A 615 -18.03 -5.92 -22.38
N GLY A 616 -17.85 -7.12 -21.82
CA GLY A 616 -18.84 -7.78 -20.98
C GLY A 616 -19.02 -7.11 -19.61
N PRO A 617 -19.92 -7.63 -18.75
CA PRO A 617 -20.06 -7.17 -17.37
C PRO A 617 -18.70 -7.12 -16.67
N VAL A 618 -18.40 -5.99 -16.02
CA VAL A 618 -17.16 -5.84 -15.26
C VAL A 618 -17.36 -6.50 -13.91
N GLU A 619 -16.86 -7.72 -13.78
CA GLU A 619 -16.85 -8.44 -12.53
C GLU A 619 -15.53 -8.23 -11.78
N ILE A 620 -15.57 -8.31 -10.46
CA ILE A 620 -14.40 -8.17 -9.59
C ILE A 620 -14.23 -9.42 -8.72
N GLU A 621 -12.98 -9.66 -8.34
CA GLU A 621 -12.55 -10.74 -7.44
C GLU A 621 -11.96 -10.11 -6.17
N PRO A 622 -12.76 -9.37 -5.36
CA PRO A 622 -12.23 -8.69 -4.19
C PRO A 622 -11.75 -9.72 -3.18
N GLU A 623 -10.51 -9.56 -2.74
CA GLU A 623 -9.96 -10.30 -1.60
C GLU A 623 -10.01 -9.41 -0.36
N LEU A 624 -10.75 -9.85 0.64
CA LEU A 624 -10.97 -9.10 1.87
C LEU A 624 -10.07 -9.66 2.97
N ASP A 625 -9.14 -8.82 3.45
CA ASP A 625 -8.22 -9.14 4.55
C ASP A 625 -8.93 -9.00 5.91
N LEU A 626 -9.90 -9.89 6.15
CA LEU A 626 -10.74 -9.92 7.35
C LEU A 626 -10.57 -11.26 8.08
N PRO A 627 -9.69 -11.35 9.10
CA PRO A 627 -9.52 -12.57 9.88
C PRO A 627 -10.74 -12.83 10.77
N LEU A 628 -11.44 -13.94 10.51
CA LEU A 628 -12.73 -14.25 11.11
C LEU A 628 -12.65 -14.93 12.49
N TRP A 629 -11.47 -15.40 12.94
CA TRP A 629 -11.30 -16.11 14.21
C TRP A 629 -11.78 -15.31 15.44
N SER A 630 -11.63 -13.98 15.40
CA SER A 630 -11.98 -13.09 16.51
C SER A 630 -13.47 -13.14 16.83
N PHE A 631 -14.33 -13.27 15.81
CA PHE A 631 -15.77 -13.46 16.01
C PHE A 631 -16.06 -14.75 16.79
N VAL A 632 -15.43 -15.86 16.41
CA VAL A 632 -15.65 -17.15 17.08
C VAL A 632 -15.13 -17.10 18.51
N SER A 633 -13.96 -16.50 18.72
CA SER A 633 -13.39 -16.28 20.05
C SER A 633 -14.32 -15.48 20.98
N GLU A 634 -14.96 -14.42 20.47
CA GLU A 634 -15.84 -13.55 21.26
C GLU A 634 -17.26 -14.09 21.45
N ARG A 635 -17.87 -14.66 20.41
CA ARG A 635 -19.30 -15.05 20.40
C ARG A 635 -19.54 -16.52 20.66
N ALA A 636 -18.58 -17.38 20.34
CA ALA A 636 -18.72 -18.82 20.42
C ALA A 636 -17.40 -19.49 20.87
N PRO A 637 -16.85 -19.12 22.06
CA PRO A 637 -15.56 -19.62 22.53
C PRO A 637 -15.50 -21.16 22.63
N ASP A 638 -16.64 -21.81 22.90
CA ASP A 638 -16.74 -23.28 22.93
C ASP A 638 -16.54 -23.93 21.55
N TRP A 639 -16.79 -23.20 20.46
CA TRP A 639 -16.48 -23.61 19.09
C TRP A 639 -15.07 -23.20 18.65
N MET A 640 -14.41 -22.31 19.40
CA MET A 640 -13.01 -21.99 19.19
C MET A 640 -12.12 -23.09 19.78
N LEU A 641 -12.29 -23.36 21.08
CA LEU A 641 -11.58 -24.40 21.82
C LEU A 641 -12.49 -24.94 22.94
N PRO A 642 -13.11 -26.11 22.75
CA PRO A 642 -13.93 -26.72 23.79
C PRO A 642 -13.14 -26.94 25.09
N GLY A 643 -13.68 -26.48 26.22
CA GLY A 643 -13.00 -26.61 27.52
C GLY A 643 -11.95 -25.52 27.81
N ALA A 644 -11.84 -24.47 27.00
CA ALA A 644 -10.93 -23.35 27.25
C ALA A 644 -11.13 -22.68 28.62
N GLY A 645 -12.36 -22.70 29.16
CA GLY A 645 -12.69 -22.16 30.47
C GLY A 645 -12.24 -23.03 31.65
N ASP A 646 -11.88 -24.29 31.42
CA ASP A 646 -11.39 -25.21 32.46
C ASP A 646 -9.89 -25.05 32.75
N LEU A 647 -9.15 -24.33 31.89
CA LEU A 647 -7.73 -24.06 32.06
C LEU A 647 -7.46 -23.08 33.23
N LEU A 648 -6.45 -23.40 34.03
CA LEU A 648 -6.01 -22.63 35.19
C LEU A 648 -4.91 -21.63 34.82
N ASP A 649 -4.71 -20.60 35.65
CA ASP A 649 -3.59 -19.65 35.45
C ASP A 649 -2.25 -20.40 35.53
N GLY A 650 -1.42 -20.24 34.50
CA GLY A 650 -0.18 -20.98 34.32
C GLY A 650 -0.26 -22.14 33.32
N ASP A 651 -1.46 -22.58 32.93
CA ASP A 651 -1.60 -23.71 32.01
C ASP A 651 -1.08 -23.37 30.60
N VAL A 652 -0.24 -24.28 30.08
CA VAL A 652 0.26 -24.28 28.71
C VAL A 652 -0.19 -25.57 28.03
N VAL A 653 -0.83 -25.43 26.87
CA VAL A 653 -1.44 -26.54 26.13
C VAL A 653 -0.98 -26.52 24.68
N ALA A 654 -0.54 -27.69 24.18
CA ALA A 654 -0.34 -27.93 22.77
C ALA A 654 -1.66 -28.33 22.10
N LEU A 655 -1.94 -27.72 20.96
CA LEU A 655 -3.15 -27.80 20.16
C LEU A 655 -2.77 -27.96 18.69
N GLY A 656 -3.74 -28.34 17.86
CA GLY A 656 -3.66 -28.25 16.41
C GLY A 656 -4.82 -27.43 15.87
N THR A 657 -4.61 -26.75 14.75
CA THR A 657 -5.73 -26.20 13.98
C THR A 657 -6.60 -27.32 13.42
N ASN A 658 -7.88 -27.05 13.20
CA ASN A 658 -8.81 -27.96 12.54
C ASN A 658 -9.21 -27.41 11.15
N PRO A 659 -8.51 -27.80 10.06
CA PRO A 659 -8.82 -27.34 8.71
C PRO A 659 -10.28 -27.62 8.29
N VAL A 660 -10.83 -28.78 8.64
CA VAL A 660 -12.21 -29.16 8.31
C VAL A 660 -13.23 -28.17 8.90
N PHE A 661 -13.03 -27.75 10.16
CA PHE A 661 -13.85 -26.71 10.78
C PHE A 661 -13.68 -25.35 10.09
N VAL A 662 -12.43 -24.93 9.87
CA VAL A 662 -12.08 -23.64 9.26
C VAL A 662 -12.67 -23.51 7.85
N GLU A 663 -12.52 -24.53 7.02
CA GLU A 663 -13.05 -24.58 5.66
C GLU A 663 -14.59 -24.56 5.66
N SER A 664 -15.24 -25.38 6.50
CA SER A 664 -16.71 -25.38 6.63
C SER A 664 -17.24 -24.01 7.05
N TYR A 665 -16.57 -23.39 8.03
CA TYR A 665 -16.86 -22.05 8.51
C TYR A 665 -16.73 -21.01 7.38
N LEU A 666 -15.64 -21.05 6.62
CA LEU A 666 -15.39 -20.12 5.52
C LEU A 666 -16.39 -20.30 4.38
N VAL A 667 -16.86 -21.52 4.07
CA VAL A 667 -17.94 -21.74 3.09
C VAL A 667 -19.21 -21.00 3.52
N GLY A 668 -19.61 -21.13 4.78
CA GLY A 668 -20.77 -20.43 5.33
C GLY A 668 -20.61 -18.90 5.37
N ALA A 669 -19.44 -18.41 5.76
CA ALA A 669 -19.14 -16.97 5.74
C ALA A 669 -19.21 -16.40 4.33
N ASN A 670 -18.63 -17.08 3.34
CA ASN A 670 -18.69 -16.65 1.94
C ASN A 670 -20.08 -16.78 1.34
N HIS A 671 -20.89 -17.75 1.78
CA HIS A 671 -22.28 -17.87 1.35
C HIS A 671 -23.05 -16.58 1.63
N GLN A 672 -22.99 -16.12 2.88
CA GLN A 672 -23.68 -14.89 3.29
C GLN A 672 -22.98 -13.63 2.74
N ALA A 673 -21.65 -13.55 2.76
CA ALA A 673 -20.92 -12.39 2.25
C ALA A 673 -21.17 -12.18 0.74
N SER A 674 -21.20 -13.25 -0.05
CA SER A 674 -21.49 -13.16 -1.48
C SER A 674 -22.94 -12.75 -1.74
N ALA A 675 -23.89 -13.23 -0.94
CA ALA A 675 -25.29 -12.82 -1.02
C ALA A 675 -25.45 -11.32 -0.71
N GLU A 676 -24.82 -10.83 0.37
CA GLU A 676 -24.87 -9.42 0.77
C GLU A 676 -24.24 -8.50 -0.29
N LEU A 677 -23.04 -8.84 -0.76
CA LEU A 677 -22.36 -8.04 -1.78
C LEU A 677 -23.16 -8.00 -3.09
N ARG A 678 -23.76 -9.12 -3.50
CA ARG A 678 -24.67 -9.15 -4.66
C ARG A 678 -25.93 -8.33 -4.43
N TRP A 679 -26.52 -8.38 -3.24
CA TRP A 679 -27.68 -7.56 -2.87
C TRP A 679 -27.37 -6.06 -2.96
N ARG A 680 -26.14 -5.67 -2.61
CA ARG A 680 -25.63 -4.29 -2.77
C ARG A 680 -25.16 -3.95 -4.20
N ASN A 681 -25.48 -4.78 -5.20
CA ASN A 681 -25.07 -4.61 -6.60
C ASN A 681 -23.54 -4.59 -6.83
N VAL A 682 -22.75 -5.24 -5.97
CA VAL A 682 -21.32 -5.47 -6.25
C VAL A 682 -21.20 -6.58 -7.30
N PRO A 683 -20.56 -6.32 -8.46
CA PRO A 683 -20.47 -7.30 -9.54
C PRO A 683 -19.37 -8.31 -9.24
N LEU A 684 -19.68 -9.29 -8.40
CA LEU A 684 -18.73 -10.36 -8.04
C LEU A 684 -18.66 -11.40 -9.15
N VAL A 685 -17.44 -11.89 -9.44
CA VAL A 685 -17.26 -13.06 -10.28
C VAL A 685 -18.05 -14.25 -9.73
N THR A 686 -18.65 -15.02 -10.64
CA THR A 686 -19.45 -16.19 -10.27
C THR A 686 -18.61 -17.21 -9.48
N ARG A 687 -19.16 -17.70 -8.34
CA ARG A 687 -18.50 -18.61 -7.37
C ARG A 687 -17.29 -18.04 -6.64
N TRP A 688 -17.03 -16.74 -6.73
CA TRP A 688 -15.93 -16.13 -5.99
C TRP A 688 -16.15 -16.21 -4.48
N SER A 689 -15.06 -16.39 -3.73
CA SER A 689 -15.04 -16.44 -2.27
C SER A 689 -14.21 -15.25 -1.72
N PRO A 690 -14.84 -14.12 -1.37
CA PRO A 690 -14.13 -12.92 -0.93
C PRO A 690 -13.41 -13.04 0.42
N LEU A 691 -13.88 -13.92 1.32
CA LEU A 691 -13.34 -14.16 2.65
C LEU A 691 -12.52 -15.46 2.68
N ARG A 692 -11.19 -15.37 2.73
CA ARG A 692 -10.31 -16.57 2.72
C ARG A 692 -9.37 -16.65 3.92
N LYS A 693 -9.62 -15.82 4.94
CA LYS A 693 -8.84 -15.77 6.18
C LYS A 693 -9.74 -16.03 7.38
N PHE A 694 -9.48 -17.14 8.04
CA PHE A 694 -9.94 -17.39 9.38
C PHE A 694 -8.91 -16.84 10.38
N TRP A 695 -7.64 -17.21 10.26
CA TRP A 695 -6.58 -16.81 11.20
C TRP A 695 -5.99 -15.43 10.87
N GLN A 696 -5.51 -14.71 11.90
CA GLN A 696 -4.80 -13.44 11.71
C GLN A 696 -3.37 -13.68 11.26
N ARG A 697 -3.21 -13.91 9.97
CA ARG A 697 -1.93 -14.06 9.29
C ARG A 697 -1.49 -12.75 8.63
N LYS A 698 -0.25 -12.73 8.13
CA LYS A 698 0.25 -11.66 7.24
C LYS A 698 -0.68 -11.47 6.03
N SER A 699 -0.75 -10.25 5.49
CA SER A 699 -1.75 -9.89 4.47
C SER A 699 -1.74 -10.77 3.21
N SER A 700 -0.61 -11.37 2.83
CA SER A 700 -0.48 -12.24 1.64
C SER A 700 -0.80 -13.72 1.87
N VAL A 701 -0.99 -14.16 3.12
CA VAL A 701 -1.17 -15.58 3.46
C VAL A 701 -2.65 -15.84 3.75
N LEU A 702 -3.21 -16.83 3.06
CA LEU A 702 -4.63 -17.21 3.12
C LEU A 702 -4.76 -18.61 3.70
N ASP A 703 -5.93 -18.91 4.27
CA ASP A 703 -6.22 -20.22 4.84
C ASP A 703 -6.76 -21.20 3.77
N ILE A 704 -7.40 -20.69 2.71
CA ILE A 704 -7.96 -21.51 1.63
C ILE A 704 -7.67 -20.93 0.25
N VAL A 705 -7.61 -21.80 -0.77
CA VAL A 705 -7.73 -21.37 -2.18
C VAL A 705 -9.18 -20.94 -2.47
N PRO A 706 -9.45 -20.19 -3.55
CA PRO A 706 -10.81 -19.79 -3.89
C PRO A 706 -11.73 -21.00 -4.02
N ILE A 707 -12.92 -20.96 -3.41
CA ILE A 707 -13.84 -22.10 -3.37
C ILE A 707 -14.24 -22.56 -4.79
N ARG A 708 -14.28 -21.65 -5.78
CA ARG A 708 -14.49 -22.00 -7.20
C ARG A 708 -13.45 -22.95 -7.81
N GLN A 709 -12.30 -23.11 -7.17
CA GLN A 709 -11.22 -24.02 -7.60
C GLN A 709 -11.32 -25.40 -6.92
N TRP A 710 -12.17 -25.55 -5.91
CA TRP A 710 -12.35 -26.81 -5.19
C TRP A 710 -13.06 -27.82 -6.09
N LYS A 711 -12.47 -29.00 -6.28
CA LYS A 711 -13.13 -30.06 -7.05
C LYS A 711 -14.20 -30.72 -6.19
N ALA A 712 -15.28 -31.15 -6.81
CA ALA A 712 -16.39 -31.78 -6.10
C ALA A 712 -16.00 -33.06 -5.34
N ALA A 713 -14.96 -33.77 -5.79
CA ALA A 713 -14.47 -35.00 -5.18
C ALA A 713 -13.47 -34.77 -4.03
N ASP A 714 -12.92 -33.56 -3.89
CA ASP A 714 -11.94 -33.27 -2.84
C ASP A 714 -12.70 -33.12 -1.50
N PRO A 715 -12.32 -33.85 -0.44
CA PRO A 715 -12.93 -33.71 0.88
C PRO A 715 -12.40 -32.46 1.60
N LEU A 716 -13.18 -31.98 2.56
CA LEU A 716 -12.74 -30.99 3.55
C LEU A 716 -11.52 -31.52 4.32
N GLY A 717 -10.58 -30.64 4.62
CA GLY A 717 -9.30 -30.92 5.26
C GLY A 717 -8.23 -31.48 4.31
N SER A 718 -8.52 -31.62 3.02
CA SER A 718 -7.54 -32.06 2.03
C SER A 718 -6.58 -30.93 1.65
N ALA A 719 -5.32 -31.29 1.36
CA ALA A 719 -4.32 -30.33 0.91
C ALA A 719 -4.69 -29.61 -0.40
N ALA A 720 -5.64 -30.15 -1.18
CA ALA A 720 -6.11 -29.54 -2.43
C ALA A 720 -6.89 -28.23 -2.22
N LEU A 721 -7.44 -28.02 -1.02
CA LEU A 721 -8.22 -26.84 -0.66
C LEU A 721 -7.37 -25.70 -0.09
N LEU A 722 -6.09 -25.96 0.15
CA LEU A 722 -5.14 -25.05 0.79
C LEU A 722 -4.18 -24.42 -0.23
N PRO A 723 -3.66 -23.21 0.02
CA PRO A 723 -2.65 -22.61 -0.86
C PRO A 723 -1.39 -23.47 -1.00
N PRO A 724 -0.63 -23.30 -2.10
CA PRO A 724 0.71 -23.88 -2.22
C PRO A 724 1.55 -23.49 -1.00
N ASP A 725 2.32 -24.43 -0.47
CA ASP A 725 3.18 -24.28 0.71
C ASP A 725 2.46 -24.15 2.08
N HIS A 726 1.13 -24.30 2.13
CA HIS A 726 0.41 -24.38 3.41
C HIS A 726 0.66 -25.76 4.08
N PRO A 727 1.09 -25.82 5.36
CA PRO A 727 1.48 -27.08 6.02
C PRO A 727 0.32 -28.03 6.36
N GLY A 728 -0.90 -27.76 5.92
CA GLY A 728 -2.10 -28.46 6.39
C GLY A 728 -2.56 -27.97 7.76
N ASP A 729 -2.73 -28.90 8.70
CA ASP A 729 -2.91 -28.58 10.10
C ASP A 729 -1.62 -28.04 10.73
N GLU A 730 -1.75 -26.96 11.49
CA GLU A 730 -0.64 -26.28 12.14
C GLU A 730 -0.66 -26.50 13.65
N ALA A 731 0.53 -26.61 14.23
CA ALA A 731 0.77 -26.61 15.66
C ALA A 731 0.33 -25.28 16.28
N VAL A 732 -0.38 -25.34 17.41
CA VAL A 732 -0.79 -24.17 18.17
C VAL A 732 -0.40 -24.38 19.63
N VAL A 733 0.17 -23.36 20.28
CA VAL A 733 0.44 -23.39 21.72
C VAL A 733 -0.40 -22.31 22.39
N ALA A 734 -1.26 -22.72 23.31
CA ALA A 734 -2.11 -21.83 24.08
C ALA A 734 -1.60 -21.68 25.51
N PHE A 735 -1.66 -20.46 26.03
CA PHE A 735 -1.18 -20.06 27.34
C PHE A 735 -2.29 -19.35 28.10
N ARG A 736 -2.71 -19.92 29.23
CA ARG A 736 -3.61 -19.27 30.17
C ARG A 736 -2.77 -18.46 31.15
N THR A 737 -2.54 -17.19 30.84
CA THR A 737 -1.67 -16.32 31.67
C THR A 737 -1.93 -14.84 31.43
N THR A 738 -1.67 -14.03 32.45
CA THR A 738 -1.65 -12.56 32.35
C THR A 738 -0.35 -12.00 31.75
N LEU A 739 0.66 -12.85 31.53
CA LEU A 739 2.00 -12.46 31.05
C LEU A 739 1.94 -11.63 29.77
N PHE A 740 1.22 -12.08 28.74
CA PHE A 740 1.15 -11.38 27.45
C PHE A 740 0.41 -10.05 27.51
N ARG A 741 -0.47 -9.85 28.49
CA ARG A 741 -1.11 -8.55 28.73
C ARG A 741 -0.14 -7.57 29.39
N ARG A 742 0.65 -8.04 30.35
CA ARG A 742 1.61 -7.20 31.09
C ARG A 742 2.88 -6.92 30.27
N TYR A 743 3.28 -7.88 29.43
CA TYR A 743 4.46 -7.85 28.59
C TYR A 743 4.08 -8.18 27.13
N PRO A 744 3.38 -7.27 26.42
CA PRO A 744 2.88 -7.52 25.06
C PRO A 744 3.99 -7.71 24.03
N SER A 745 5.21 -7.26 24.33
CA SER A 745 6.38 -7.41 23.46
C SER A 745 7.16 -8.72 23.72
N THR A 746 6.62 -9.64 24.52
CA THR A 746 7.22 -10.97 24.73
C THR A 746 7.42 -11.68 23.40
N VAL A 747 8.64 -12.14 23.15
CA VAL A 747 8.94 -12.90 21.93
C VAL A 747 8.63 -14.36 22.21
N VAL A 748 7.83 -14.98 21.34
CA VAL A 748 7.45 -16.39 21.43
C VAL A 748 7.86 -17.09 20.14
N TYR A 749 8.55 -18.22 20.27
CA TYR A 749 8.98 -19.04 19.12
C TYR A 749 9.15 -20.51 19.53
N LEU A 750 9.18 -21.41 18.55
CA LEU A 750 9.62 -22.79 18.76
C LEU A 750 11.13 -22.88 18.54
N TYR A 751 11.81 -23.69 19.34
CA TYR A 751 13.23 -23.98 19.20
C TYR A 751 13.46 -25.49 19.20
N GLN A 752 14.09 -26.00 18.15
CA GLN A 752 14.32 -27.45 18.01
C GLN A 752 15.13 -27.99 19.19
N GLN A 753 14.66 -29.09 19.78
CA GLN A 753 15.31 -29.74 20.91
C GLN A 753 16.60 -30.46 20.45
N GLU A 754 17.59 -30.47 21.35
CA GLU A 754 18.77 -31.32 21.26
C GLU A 754 18.98 -31.99 22.63
N ASN A 755 19.60 -33.17 22.66
CA ASN A 755 20.11 -33.82 23.88
C ASN A 755 19.07 -34.12 24.99
N ASP A 756 18.10 -34.99 24.70
CA ASP A 756 17.16 -35.57 25.69
C ASP A 756 16.52 -34.55 26.67
N TRP A 757 16.17 -33.37 26.15
CA TRP A 757 15.48 -32.29 26.88
C TRP A 757 16.33 -31.61 27.97
N ALA A 758 17.65 -31.66 27.85
CA ALA A 758 18.53 -30.81 28.65
C ALA A 758 18.47 -29.35 28.15
N ALA A 759 18.20 -28.41 29.06
CA ALA A 759 18.21 -26.99 28.73
C ALA A 759 19.63 -26.53 28.31
N PRO A 760 19.78 -25.73 27.24
CA PRO A 760 21.06 -25.15 26.85
C PRO A 760 21.70 -24.34 28.00
N ALA A 761 23.03 -24.28 28.03
CA ALA A 761 23.74 -23.43 28.99
C ALA A 761 23.31 -21.96 28.83
N LEU A 762 23.13 -21.25 29.95
CA LEU A 762 22.58 -19.88 30.00
C LEU A 762 23.44 -18.84 29.26
N ASP A 763 24.71 -19.14 29.01
CA ASP A 763 25.69 -18.29 28.34
C ASP A 763 25.85 -18.57 26.84
N LEU A 764 25.24 -19.64 26.33
CA LEU A 764 25.30 -20.00 24.92
C LEU A 764 24.25 -19.23 24.09
N ALA A 765 24.69 -18.62 23.00
CA ALA A 765 23.78 -18.04 22.01
C ALA A 765 23.01 -19.18 21.33
N LEU A 766 21.68 -19.06 21.25
CA LEU A 766 20.86 -20.03 20.52
C LEU A 766 21.11 -19.89 19.02
N ASP A 767 21.15 -21.03 18.32
CA ASP A 767 21.28 -21.06 16.87
C ASP A 767 19.96 -20.58 16.23
N LEU A 768 20.01 -19.41 15.60
CA LEU A 768 18.83 -18.80 14.99
C LEU A 768 18.26 -19.63 13.83
N ASN A 769 19.01 -20.56 13.24
CA ASN A 769 18.49 -21.42 12.18
C ASN A 769 17.51 -22.48 12.70
N LYS A 770 17.51 -22.75 14.01
CA LYS A 770 16.62 -23.72 14.68
C LYS A 770 15.34 -23.09 15.23
N ARG A 771 15.18 -21.78 15.04
CA ARG A 771 14.05 -20.99 15.52
C ARG A 771 12.93 -21.00 14.47
N VAL A 772 11.72 -21.31 14.92
CA VAL A 772 10.50 -21.19 14.11
C VAL A 772 9.57 -20.16 14.75
N ASP A 773 9.34 -19.06 14.05
CA ASP A 773 8.44 -17.99 14.49
C ASP A 773 6.95 -18.33 14.23
N PRO A 774 6.02 -17.76 15.01
CA PRO A 774 4.60 -18.01 14.82
C PRO A 774 4.08 -17.46 13.50
N SER A 775 3.20 -18.22 12.83
CA SER A 775 2.50 -17.84 11.60
C SER A 775 1.26 -16.97 11.85
N PHE A 776 0.60 -17.17 13.00
CA PHE A 776 -0.52 -16.34 13.47
C PHE A 776 -0.60 -16.34 15.00
N THR A 777 -1.33 -15.37 15.55
CA THR A 777 -1.56 -15.24 17.00
C THR A 777 -2.99 -14.81 17.26
N GLY A 778 -3.53 -15.17 18.43
CA GLY A 778 -4.84 -14.68 18.85
C GLY A 778 -5.11 -14.91 20.34
N THR A 779 -6.29 -14.52 20.78
CA THR A 779 -6.70 -14.57 22.20
C THR A 779 -8.11 -15.14 22.34
N ILE A 780 -8.33 -16.04 23.28
CA ILE A 780 -9.65 -16.56 23.65
C ILE A 780 -10.08 -15.93 24.97
N GLY A 781 -11.06 -15.03 24.91
CA GLY A 781 -11.40 -14.21 26.07
C GLY A 781 -10.21 -13.36 26.53
N ARG A 782 -10.10 -13.13 27.85
CA ARG A 782 -9.17 -12.15 28.41
C ARG A 782 -7.75 -12.67 28.62
N ASP A 783 -7.60 -13.93 29.07
CA ASP A 783 -6.33 -14.42 29.62
C ASP A 783 -5.78 -15.68 28.92
N LEU A 784 -6.43 -16.14 27.84
CA LEU A 784 -5.92 -17.27 27.03
C LEU A 784 -5.35 -16.71 25.72
N THR A 785 -4.03 -16.75 25.55
CA THR A 785 -3.34 -16.31 24.32
C THR A 785 -2.80 -17.53 23.60
N PHE A 786 -2.94 -17.62 22.27
CA PHE A 786 -2.42 -18.72 21.49
C PHE A 786 -1.54 -18.25 20.34
N PHE A 787 -0.56 -19.07 20.00
CA PHE A 787 0.42 -18.85 18.94
C PHE A 787 0.40 -20.06 18.01
N GLY A 788 0.11 -19.85 16.72
CA GLY A 788 0.17 -20.88 15.70
C GLY A 788 1.52 -20.88 15.00
N PHE A 789 2.03 -22.06 14.66
CA PHE A 789 3.35 -22.26 14.06
C PHE A 789 3.22 -23.08 12.77
N PRO A 790 4.04 -22.79 11.73
CA PRO A 790 3.97 -23.45 10.43
C PRO A 790 4.63 -24.84 10.44
N VAL A 791 4.35 -25.65 11.44
CA VAL A 791 4.82 -27.05 11.62
C VAL A 791 3.62 -27.93 11.96
N LYS A 792 3.72 -29.24 11.72
CA LYS A 792 2.59 -30.13 12.04
C LYS A 792 2.41 -30.26 13.55
N PRO A 793 1.18 -30.42 14.07
CA PRO A 793 0.95 -30.46 15.51
C PRO A 793 1.75 -31.55 16.25
N GLN A 794 1.93 -32.72 15.62
CA GLN A 794 2.71 -33.85 16.14
C GLN A 794 4.22 -33.57 16.25
N GLU A 795 4.74 -32.64 15.44
CA GLU A 795 6.17 -32.30 15.45
C GLU A 795 6.57 -31.52 16.71
N LEU A 796 5.61 -30.98 17.49
CA LEU A 796 5.87 -30.34 18.78
C LEU A 796 6.56 -31.27 19.81
N LEU A 797 6.63 -32.58 19.56
CA LEU A 797 7.48 -33.52 20.31
C LEU A 797 8.97 -33.19 20.23
N ASP A 798 9.41 -32.48 19.19
CA ASP A 798 10.82 -32.18 18.95
C ASP A 798 11.17 -30.70 19.20
N TYR A 799 10.25 -29.92 19.80
CA TYR A 799 10.43 -28.49 20.02
C TYR A 799 10.21 -28.05 21.47
N TRP A 800 11.07 -27.15 21.91
CA TRP A 800 10.81 -26.27 23.04
C TRP A 800 9.94 -25.11 22.61
N VAL A 801 8.98 -24.71 23.44
CA VAL A 801 8.34 -23.41 23.31
C VAL A 801 9.10 -22.40 24.13
N VAL A 802 9.62 -21.36 23.48
CA VAL A 802 10.50 -20.37 24.10
C VAL A 802 9.77 -19.04 24.25
N LEU A 803 9.83 -18.47 25.45
CA LEU A 803 9.40 -17.12 25.75
C LEU A 803 10.63 -16.30 26.14
N GLU A 804 10.84 -15.18 25.47
CA GLU A 804 11.91 -14.24 25.80
C GLU A 804 11.32 -12.90 26.21
N GLU A 805 11.80 -12.40 27.35
CA GLU A 805 11.60 -11.01 27.74
C GLU A 805 12.39 -10.11 26.77
N PRO A 806 11.75 -9.22 26.01
CA PRO A 806 12.46 -8.31 25.12
C PRO A 806 13.35 -7.38 25.94
N PRO A 807 14.46 -6.88 25.37
CA PRO A 807 15.36 -5.98 26.07
C PRO A 807 14.68 -4.62 26.31
N ALA A 808 14.03 -4.46 27.46
CA ALA A 808 13.45 -3.20 27.88
C ALA A 808 14.49 -2.28 28.52
N GLY A 809 15.75 -2.37 28.09
CA GLY A 809 16.94 -1.86 28.75
C GLY A 809 17.26 -2.56 30.07
N TYR A 810 18.37 -2.17 30.69
CA TYR A 810 18.86 -2.79 31.91
C TYR A 810 18.04 -2.36 33.13
N ARG A 811 17.72 -3.34 33.98
CA ARG A 811 16.93 -3.15 35.22
C ARG A 811 17.67 -3.78 36.39
N PHE A 812 17.29 -3.41 37.60
CA PHE A 812 17.91 -3.91 38.82
C PHE A 812 16.85 -4.32 39.82
N TYR A 813 17.02 -5.47 40.47
CA TYR A 813 16.14 -5.98 41.50
C TYR A 813 16.33 -5.26 42.83
N HIS A 814 15.28 -5.19 43.65
CA HIS A 814 15.44 -4.73 45.04
C HIS A 814 16.29 -5.69 45.87
N ALA A 815 16.00 -6.99 45.76
CA ALA A 815 16.74 -8.05 46.41
C ALA A 815 17.97 -8.45 45.58
N PRO A 816 19.13 -8.67 46.21
CA PRO A 816 20.28 -9.21 45.50
C PRO A 816 20.02 -10.67 45.08
N ASP A 817 20.64 -11.09 43.98
CA ASP A 817 20.62 -12.48 43.54
C ASP A 817 21.33 -13.35 44.60
N PRO A 818 20.64 -14.34 45.20
CA PRO A 818 21.24 -15.20 46.22
C PRO A 818 22.36 -16.09 45.68
N LEU A 819 22.44 -16.29 44.35
CA LEU A 819 23.46 -17.12 43.71
C LEU A 819 24.78 -16.37 43.50
N LEU A 820 24.80 -15.04 43.65
CA LEU A 820 26.01 -14.23 43.49
C LEU A 820 26.68 -13.98 44.85
N PRO A 821 27.85 -14.60 45.14
CA PRO A 821 28.59 -14.38 46.38
C PRO A 821 29.23 -12.98 46.40
N GLY A 822 29.36 -12.38 47.59
CA GLY A 822 30.08 -11.11 47.76
C GLY A 822 29.51 -10.21 48.86
N SER A 823 30.30 -9.22 49.28
CA SER A 823 29.84 -8.12 50.15
C SER A 823 29.37 -6.95 49.29
N GLU A 824 28.35 -6.22 49.73
CA GLU A 824 27.81 -5.03 49.02
C GLU A 824 28.45 -3.75 49.54
N VAL A 825 29.78 -3.75 49.63
CA VAL A 825 30.53 -2.61 50.17
C VAL A 825 30.63 -1.52 49.10
N HIS A 826 30.89 -1.88 47.83
CA HIS A 826 31.02 -0.94 46.72
C HIS A 826 29.79 -0.96 45.79
N SER A 827 29.57 0.13 45.03
CA SER A 827 28.43 0.24 44.11
C SER A 827 28.49 -0.72 42.92
N ALA A 828 29.68 -1.09 42.45
CA ALA A 828 29.84 -2.07 41.38
C ALA A 828 29.24 -3.43 41.78
N ASP A 829 29.56 -3.90 42.99
CA ASP A 829 29.02 -5.16 43.54
C ASP A 829 27.52 -5.04 43.83
N TYR A 830 27.08 -3.90 44.37
CA TYR A 830 25.66 -3.63 44.62
C TYR A 830 24.83 -3.72 43.33
N ALA A 831 25.32 -3.13 42.24
CA ALA A 831 24.70 -3.15 40.92
C ALA A 831 24.76 -4.56 40.30
N HIS A 832 25.93 -5.20 40.32
CA HIS A 832 26.13 -6.53 39.75
C HIS A 832 25.18 -7.57 40.37
N ARG A 833 25.08 -7.59 41.70
CA ARG A 833 24.23 -8.54 42.43
C ARG A 833 22.74 -8.30 42.22
N ARG A 834 22.34 -7.10 41.82
CA ARG A 834 20.93 -6.76 41.55
C ARG A 834 20.60 -6.75 40.07
N PHE A 835 21.57 -6.96 39.18
CA PHE A 835 21.36 -6.85 37.76
C PHE A 835 20.32 -7.85 37.26
N ALA A 836 19.22 -7.34 36.69
CA ALA A 836 18.17 -8.18 36.13
C ALA A 836 18.55 -8.62 34.72
N VAL A 837 19.07 -9.84 34.60
CA VAL A 837 19.34 -10.46 33.31
C VAL A 837 18.00 -10.76 32.59
N PRO A 838 17.90 -10.50 31.27
CA PRO A 838 16.72 -10.88 30.50
C PRO A 838 16.34 -12.34 30.71
N VAL A 839 15.06 -12.60 30.93
CA VAL A 839 14.56 -13.95 31.20
C VAL A 839 14.21 -14.63 29.88
N ARG A 840 14.74 -15.84 29.71
CA ARG A 840 14.29 -16.81 28.71
C ARG A 840 13.68 -17.99 29.44
N VAL A 841 12.48 -18.38 29.03
CA VAL A 841 11.81 -19.59 29.53
C VAL A 841 11.64 -20.56 28.36
N MET A 842 12.01 -21.82 28.58
CA MET A 842 11.84 -22.90 27.62
C MET A 842 10.91 -23.94 28.24
N ILE A 843 9.83 -24.28 27.53
CA ILE A 843 8.79 -25.19 28.02
C ILE A 843 8.71 -26.40 27.09
N GLY A 844 8.77 -27.59 27.68
CA GLY A 844 8.39 -28.87 27.08
C GLY A 844 8.54 -29.99 28.11
N ARG A 845 8.24 -31.28 27.85
CA ARG A 845 7.55 -31.95 26.73
C ARG A 845 6.06 -31.62 26.71
N LEU A 846 5.57 -30.81 25.77
CA LEU A 846 4.14 -30.42 25.75
C LEU A 846 3.21 -31.54 25.29
N LEU A 847 3.69 -32.48 24.48
CA LEU A 847 2.97 -33.68 24.08
C LEU A 847 3.37 -34.88 24.95
N HIS A 848 2.57 -35.93 24.96
CA HIS A 848 2.96 -37.22 25.54
C HIS A 848 3.82 -38.00 24.55
N ASP A 849 4.74 -38.81 25.06
CA ASP A 849 5.57 -39.66 24.20
C ASP A 849 4.68 -40.71 23.50
N PRO A 850 4.96 -41.05 22.23
CA PRO A 850 4.25 -42.14 21.55
C PRO A 850 4.45 -43.45 22.32
N VAL A 851 3.36 -44.17 22.57
CA VAL A 851 3.34 -45.45 23.32
C VAL A 851 3.93 -46.59 22.51
#